data_AF-A0ABD3W976-F1
#
_entry.id   AF-A0ABD3W976-F1
#
_cell.length_a   1.000
_cell.length_b   1.000
_cell.length_c   1.000
_cell.angle_alpha   90.00
_cell.angle_beta   90.00
_cell.angle_gamma   90.00
#
_symmetry.space_group_name_H-M   'P 1'
#
loop_
_entity.id
_entity.type
_entity.pdbx_description
1 polymer ?
#
loop_
_entity_poly.entity_id
_entity_poly.type
_entity_poly.pdbx_seq_one_letter_code
_entity_poly.pdbx_strand_id
1 'polypeptide(L)'
;MATGGGPVSFDSGQLNCPICLETFKCPRSLTCLHTFCDGCLKKYICELDQKGALKTGFPCPICRKDMLVCDGEERSSSWTEKFKVNRFIIDTISEDIENFDVDQMCGPCSVVEISSHAKKYCIECVEFLCDKCVRQHRRLKGTKSHILIQPDEMKSNTQFAFDQSDLQMCCKHPNKEVEFLCKDDNSLCCSICIAYEHKICTDIIDLNKTVGIKKADVQESLGTLSQLLIQIQAMVKTNKYRHDMVENQKQEISQKMKSLRDRINVKMDVFEKLVSDKSMAAKNETVMSILNQISRLQSHKAAIESSIFLLETICRNGNEKHVIIANYKIKDQIEHYSKSIKDEESKSVTVDMKFDLDKDFDRKLLMSSNLSHEYAIEDFGLPGKPKDFEISSPTIDHASGYSSSTPRYTSVCHLSDGRRVLFNCNNFTCDLFDDFFHMLTCVNINYEAHSIRTLGDNHIAISSYKQKCLELRKITDKFETGRKITTSTKYFGMDYIGSERFICATFYDPAREWRLTTMDTSLNDLSYITADRSGRTFEGAVYVKYDNVSSTVYQSSWKTNAVYSMSIDGTPKFTYTDLSFPRGLDVDRDGNIYICANNLHNIHQLSSTDGKLVRIISDVKLRNPVDISFHPFRDEFVVICDNTNANVLLFRFI
;
A
#
# COMPACT_ATOMS: atom_id res chain seq x y z
N MET A 1 16.66 1.63 53.62
CA MET A 1 16.44 3.08 53.48
C MET A 1 15.29 3.26 52.51
N ALA A 2 14.10 3.56 53.04
CA ALA A 2 12.91 3.82 52.23
C ALA A 2 12.96 5.29 51.77
N THR A 3 13.08 5.53 50.48
CA THR A 3 12.98 6.87 49.89
C THR A 3 11.50 7.26 49.82
N GLY A 4 11.11 8.23 50.65
CA GLY A 4 9.78 8.84 50.60
C GLY A 4 9.54 9.50 49.25
N GLY A 5 8.41 9.18 48.62
CA GLY A 5 7.89 9.95 47.50
C GLY A 5 7.40 11.30 48.01
N GLY A 6 8.02 12.38 47.52
CA GLY A 6 7.52 13.74 47.72
C GLY A 6 6.17 13.97 47.04
N PRO A 7 5.49 15.08 47.35
CA PRO A 7 4.18 15.39 46.77
C PRO A 7 4.30 15.57 45.26
N VAL A 8 3.36 14.97 44.53
CA VAL A 8 3.27 15.07 43.07
C VAL A 8 2.88 16.51 42.73
N SER A 9 3.78 17.27 42.11
CA SER A 9 3.46 18.58 41.55
C SER A 9 2.53 18.40 40.35
N PHE A 10 1.28 18.86 40.44
CA PHE A 10 0.32 18.85 39.34
C PHE A 10 0.75 19.88 38.29
N ASP A 11 0.77 19.49 37.01
CA ASP A 11 1.05 20.40 35.90
C ASP A 11 -0.17 21.32 35.69
N SER A 12 0.04 22.61 35.41
CA SER A 12 -1.00 23.66 35.46
C SER A 12 -2.20 23.44 34.53
N GLY A 13 -2.11 22.49 33.58
CA GLY A 13 -3.19 22.09 32.69
C GLY A 13 -4.15 21.02 33.25
N GLN A 14 -3.82 20.33 34.34
CA GLN A 14 -4.62 19.23 34.89
C GLN A 14 -5.83 19.72 35.73
N LEU A 15 -5.86 20.99 36.11
CA LEU A 15 -6.96 21.64 36.83
C LEU A 15 -7.87 22.49 35.92
N ASN A 16 -7.73 22.33 34.61
CA ASN A 16 -8.51 23.09 33.63
C ASN A 16 -9.62 22.23 33.03
N CYS A 17 -10.77 22.87 32.80
CA CYS A 17 -11.91 22.24 32.16
C CYS A 17 -11.61 21.96 30.68
N PRO A 18 -11.81 20.73 30.18
CA PRO A 18 -11.56 20.39 28.77
C PRO A 18 -12.46 21.11 27.75
N ILE A 19 -13.54 21.77 28.20
CA ILE A 19 -14.47 22.51 27.33
C ILE A 19 -14.07 23.98 27.22
N CYS A 20 -13.92 24.67 28.35
CA CYS A 20 -13.59 26.11 28.34
C CYS A 20 -12.09 26.39 28.44
N LEU A 21 -11.26 25.38 28.73
CA LEU A 21 -9.81 25.46 28.94
C LEU A 21 -9.37 26.37 30.10
N GLU A 22 -10.32 26.87 30.89
CA GLU A 22 -10.10 27.63 32.13
C GLU A 22 -10.11 26.71 33.35
N THR A 23 -9.58 27.19 34.48
CA THR A 23 -9.66 26.51 35.79
C THR A 23 -11.10 26.14 36.14
N PHE A 24 -11.28 24.96 36.74
CA PHE A 24 -12.63 24.43 37.03
C PHE A 24 -13.48 25.37 37.91
N LYS A 25 -14.67 25.72 37.42
CA LYS A 25 -15.72 26.45 38.15
C LYS A 25 -16.88 25.50 38.45
N CYS A 26 -17.13 25.20 39.72
CA CYS A 26 -18.09 24.17 40.15
C CYS A 26 -17.92 22.84 39.37
N PRO A 27 -16.75 22.17 39.47
CA PRO A 27 -16.47 20.93 38.76
C PRO A 27 -17.49 19.84 39.09
N ARG A 28 -18.04 19.17 38.08
CA ARG A 28 -18.88 17.98 38.24
C ARG A 28 -18.22 16.78 37.57
N SER A 29 -18.11 15.68 38.31
CA SER A 29 -17.56 14.42 37.81
C SER A 29 -18.65 13.54 37.24
N LEU A 30 -18.45 13.09 36.01
CA LEU A 30 -19.29 12.10 35.36
C LEU A 30 -18.95 10.68 35.84
N THR A 31 -19.82 9.70 35.58
CA THR A 31 -19.58 8.29 35.94
C THR A 31 -18.43 7.64 35.16
N CYS A 32 -17.98 8.26 34.06
CA CYS A 32 -16.75 7.92 33.36
C CYS A 32 -15.49 8.56 33.94
N LEU A 33 -15.58 9.22 35.11
CA LEU A 33 -14.48 9.88 35.82
C LEU A 33 -13.88 11.12 35.12
N HIS A 34 -14.58 11.67 34.12
CA HIS A 34 -14.21 12.96 33.52
C HIS A 34 -14.94 14.11 34.21
N THR A 35 -14.23 15.21 34.43
CA THR A 35 -14.74 16.38 35.16
C THR A 35 -14.92 17.58 34.22
N PHE A 36 -16.01 18.32 34.40
CA PHE A 36 -16.30 19.56 33.66
C PHE A 36 -16.88 20.63 34.59
N CYS A 37 -16.79 21.91 34.24
CA CYS A 37 -17.52 22.97 34.95
C CYS A 37 -19.04 22.74 34.80
N ASP A 38 -19.83 22.96 35.86
CA ASP A 38 -21.30 22.84 35.81
C ASP A 38 -21.90 23.64 34.64
N GLY A 39 -21.46 24.90 34.47
CA GLY A 39 -21.93 25.75 33.38
C GLY A 39 -21.55 25.24 31.98
N CYS A 40 -20.39 24.62 31.83
CA CYS A 40 -19.96 24.03 30.55
C CYS A 40 -20.77 22.79 30.21
N LEU A 41 -20.99 21.94 31.23
CA LEU A 41 -21.78 20.72 31.08
C LEU A 41 -23.25 21.04 30.78
N LYS A 42 -23.84 22.05 31.46
CA LYS A 42 -25.21 22.53 31.19
C LYS A 42 -25.36 23.01 29.75
N LYS A 43 -24.42 23.83 29.26
CA LYS A 43 -24.43 24.33 27.87
C LYS A 43 -24.36 23.18 26.86
N TYR A 44 -23.42 22.26 27.05
CA TYR A 44 -23.25 21.10 26.18
C TYR A 44 -24.52 20.21 26.11
N ILE A 45 -25.15 19.94 27.25
CA ILE A 45 -26.42 19.18 27.29
C ILE A 45 -27.54 19.95 26.59
N CYS A 46 -27.67 21.25 26.83
CA CYS A 46 -28.70 22.08 26.18
C CYS A 46 -28.52 22.12 24.64
N GLU A 47 -27.28 22.17 24.15
CA GLU A 47 -27.00 22.11 22.71
C GLU A 47 -27.37 20.77 22.08
N LEU A 48 -27.19 19.66 22.82
CA LEU A 48 -27.61 18.33 22.38
C LEU A 48 -29.13 18.18 22.39
N ASP A 49 -29.82 18.79 23.35
CA ASP A 49 -31.28 18.81 23.45
C ASP A 49 -31.91 19.51 22.24
N GLN A 50 -31.38 20.68 21.87
CA GLN A 50 -31.82 21.45 20.70
C GLN A 50 -31.62 20.69 19.38
N LYS A 51 -30.65 19.78 19.33
CA LYS A 51 -30.36 18.93 18.16
C LYS A 51 -31.16 17.62 18.16
N GLY A 52 -32.04 17.40 19.15
CA GLY A 52 -32.85 16.18 19.27
C GLY A 52 -32.03 14.92 19.57
N ALA A 53 -30.80 15.08 20.08
CA ALA A 53 -29.85 13.99 20.31
C ALA A 53 -29.96 13.37 21.71
N LEU A 54 -30.78 13.93 22.61
CA LEU A 54 -30.98 13.43 23.96
C LEU A 54 -32.13 12.41 24.02
N LYS A 55 -31.86 11.28 24.66
CA LYS A 55 -32.87 10.26 25.02
C LYS A 55 -32.97 10.17 26.55
N THR A 56 -32.39 9.13 27.13
CA THR A 56 -32.30 8.90 28.58
C THR A 56 -30.94 9.33 29.17
N GLY A 57 -30.13 10.04 28.38
CA GLY A 57 -28.74 10.39 28.71
C GLY A 57 -28.01 11.20 27.64
N PHE A 58 -26.71 11.46 27.84
CA PHE A 58 -25.84 12.21 26.93
C PHE A 58 -24.40 11.62 26.85
N PRO A 59 -23.69 11.73 25.72
CA PRO A 59 -22.34 11.22 25.58
C PRO A 59 -21.29 12.16 26.22
N CYS A 60 -20.33 11.60 26.95
CA CYS A 60 -19.21 12.36 27.53
C CYS A 60 -18.38 13.07 26.42
N PRO A 61 -18.01 14.36 26.59
CA PRO A 61 -17.22 15.11 25.61
C PRO A 61 -15.84 14.51 25.28
N ILE A 62 -15.22 13.81 26.23
CA ILE A 62 -13.86 13.26 26.07
C ILE A 62 -13.89 11.83 25.54
N CYS A 63 -14.50 10.91 26.30
CA CYS A 63 -14.45 9.48 25.97
C CYS A 63 -15.69 8.95 25.23
N ARG A 64 -16.69 9.81 24.98
CA ARG A 64 -17.95 9.46 24.29
C ARG A 64 -18.79 8.38 24.97
N LYS A 65 -18.46 7.95 26.20
CA LYS A 65 -19.29 7.03 26.99
C LYS A 65 -20.63 7.71 27.34
N ASP A 66 -21.72 6.98 27.19
CA ASP A 66 -23.07 7.49 27.48
C ASP A 66 -23.32 7.60 28.99
N MET A 67 -23.80 8.78 29.41
CA MET A 67 -24.18 9.11 30.78
C MET A 67 -25.70 8.98 30.92
N LEU A 68 -26.16 7.91 31.58
CA LEU A 68 -27.59 7.68 31.83
C LEU A 68 -28.09 8.51 33.02
N VAL A 69 -29.27 9.11 32.91
CA VAL A 69 -29.81 10.10 33.87
C VAL A 69 -31.20 9.73 34.42
N CYS A 70 -31.72 8.53 34.14
CA CYS A 70 -33.11 8.09 34.35
C CYS A 70 -33.77 8.55 35.68
N ASP A 71 -34.77 9.44 35.56
CA ASP A 71 -36.17 9.24 35.95
C ASP A 71 -37.00 10.36 35.30
N GLY A 72 -38.24 10.06 34.90
CA GLY A 72 -39.07 10.89 34.03
C GLY A 72 -39.40 12.28 34.57
N GLU A 73 -39.60 13.22 33.63
CA GLU A 73 -40.22 14.55 33.80
C GLU A 73 -39.38 15.73 34.33
N GLU A 74 -38.04 15.65 34.37
CA GLU A 74 -37.20 16.84 34.65
C GLU A 74 -36.55 17.44 33.38
N ARG A 75 -36.53 18.78 33.29
CA ARG A 75 -35.91 19.52 32.17
C ARG A 75 -34.41 19.19 32.06
N SER A 76 -33.91 18.98 30.83
CA SER A 76 -32.51 18.68 30.51
C SER A 76 -31.48 19.63 31.18
N SER A 77 -31.89 20.86 31.51
CA SER A 77 -31.08 21.86 32.22
C SER A 77 -30.74 21.51 33.69
N SER A 78 -31.52 20.63 34.36
CA SER A 78 -31.25 20.20 35.74
C SER A 78 -30.44 18.89 35.81
N TRP A 79 -30.17 18.24 34.67
CA TRP A 79 -29.47 16.95 34.65
C TRP A 79 -28.06 17.00 35.25
N THR A 80 -27.40 18.16 35.19
CA THR A 80 -26.08 18.32 35.82
C THR A 80 -26.16 18.26 37.34
N GLU A 81 -27.31 18.59 37.95
CA GLU A 81 -27.50 18.58 39.40
C GLU A 81 -27.46 17.15 39.97
N LYS A 82 -27.74 16.14 39.14
CA LYS A 82 -27.62 14.71 39.49
C LYS A 82 -26.17 14.23 39.61
N PHE A 83 -25.20 14.98 39.07
CA PHE A 83 -23.78 14.69 39.24
C PHE A 83 -23.21 15.52 40.38
N LYS A 84 -22.60 14.88 41.38
CA LYS A 84 -22.05 15.59 42.54
C LYS A 84 -20.91 16.52 42.13
N VAL A 85 -20.81 17.66 42.81
CA VAL A 85 -19.68 18.58 42.68
C VAL A 85 -18.44 17.86 43.20
N ASN A 86 -17.37 17.86 42.41
CA ASN A 86 -16.11 17.24 42.77
C ASN A 86 -15.34 18.17 43.70
N ARG A 87 -15.57 18.00 45.00
CA ARG A 87 -14.95 18.84 46.03
C ARG A 87 -13.44 18.67 46.11
N PHE A 88 -12.90 17.49 45.81
CA PHE A 88 -11.45 17.24 45.77
C PHE A 88 -10.73 18.20 44.81
N ILE A 89 -11.30 18.44 43.64
CA ILE A 89 -10.70 19.37 42.66
C ILE A 89 -10.78 20.81 43.17
N ILE A 90 -11.85 21.19 43.87
CA ILE A 90 -11.99 22.54 44.46
C ILE A 90 -10.97 22.74 45.59
N ASP A 91 -10.77 21.72 46.43
CA ASP A 91 -9.83 21.80 47.55
C ASP A 91 -8.38 21.84 47.05
N THR A 92 -8.02 21.06 46.02
CA THR A 92 -6.70 21.14 45.38
C THR A 92 -6.47 22.50 44.70
N ILE A 93 -7.49 23.08 44.07
CA ILE A 93 -7.42 24.46 43.54
C ILE A 93 -7.24 25.48 44.68
N SER A 94 -7.74 25.20 45.90
CA SER A 94 -7.66 26.09 47.06
C SER A 94 -6.33 25.98 47.82
N GLU A 95 -5.70 24.80 47.83
CA GLU A 95 -4.36 24.58 48.39
C GLU A 95 -3.27 25.34 47.59
N ASP A 96 -3.45 25.51 46.27
CA ASP A 96 -2.58 26.36 45.44
C ASP A 96 -2.71 27.88 45.74
N ILE A 97 -3.65 28.28 46.63
CA ILE A 97 -3.96 29.68 47.00
C ILE A 97 -3.32 30.08 48.35
N GLU A 98 -2.32 29.36 48.86
CA GLU A 98 -1.64 29.70 50.13
C GLU A 98 -0.82 31.01 50.14
N ASN A 99 -0.77 31.77 49.03
CA ASN A 99 0.00 33.04 48.92
C ASN A 99 -0.85 34.33 48.95
N PHE A 100 -2.06 34.34 49.52
CA PHE A 100 -2.92 35.54 49.50
C PHE A 100 -2.92 36.37 50.80
N ASP A 101 -2.66 37.68 50.63
CA ASP A 101 -2.64 38.70 51.68
C ASP A 101 -4.07 39.08 52.14
N VAL A 102 -4.24 39.45 53.41
CA VAL A 102 -5.55 39.53 54.12
C VAL A 102 -6.47 40.66 53.64
N ASP A 103 -6.00 41.55 52.76
CA ASP A 103 -6.71 42.77 52.35
C ASP A 103 -7.36 42.67 50.95
N GLN A 104 -8.18 41.63 50.73
CA GLN A 104 -8.91 41.47 49.46
C GLN A 104 -10.18 42.33 49.40
N MET A 105 -10.34 43.07 48.30
CA MET A 105 -11.49 43.92 48.02
C MET A 105 -12.69 43.08 47.57
N CYS A 106 -13.90 43.55 47.87
CA CYS A 106 -15.12 42.91 47.39
C CYS A 106 -15.18 42.99 45.86
N GLY A 107 -15.14 41.84 45.17
CA GLY A 107 -15.14 41.74 43.71
C GLY A 107 -16.26 42.55 43.04
N PRO A 108 -17.53 42.35 43.43
CA PRO A 108 -18.64 43.13 42.89
C PRO A 108 -18.56 44.63 43.16
N CYS A 109 -17.99 45.06 44.30
CA CYS A 109 -17.84 46.48 44.61
C CYS A 109 -16.68 47.11 43.84
N SER A 110 -15.60 46.36 43.60
CA SER A 110 -14.45 46.78 42.80
C SER A 110 -14.87 47.11 41.36
N VAL A 111 -15.78 46.31 40.78
CA VAL A 111 -16.31 46.53 39.42
C VAL A 111 -17.10 47.82 39.28
N VAL A 112 -17.74 48.29 40.36
CA VAL A 112 -18.44 49.60 40.39
C VAL A 112 -17.63 50.69 41.10
N GLU A 113 -16.31 50.53 41.21
CA GLU A 113 -15.36 51.49 41.81
C GLU A 113 -15.66 51.88 43.27
N ILE A 114 -16.36 51.02 44.00
CA ILE A 114 -16.65 51.20 45.42
C ILE A 114 -15.60 50.46 46.24
N SER A 115 -14.77 51.18 46.99
CA SER A 115 -13.78 50.56 47.86
C SER A 115 -14.42 49.98 49.13
N SER A 116 -14.81 48.71 49.04
CA SER A 116 -15.28 47.95 50.21
C SER A 116 -14.47 46.67 50.36
N HIS A 117 -13.85 46.50 51.51
CA HIS A 117 -13.15 45.26 51.87
C HIS A 117 -14.12 44.09 51.95
N ALA A 118 -13.68 42.93 51.49
CA ALA A 118 -14.46 41.71 51.57
C ALA A 118 -14.42 41.15 52.98
N LYS A 119 -15.57 40.66 53.44
CA LYS A 119 -15.70 40.00 54.75
C LYS A 119 -16.10 38.54 54.64
N LYS A 120 -16.58 38.11 53.47
CA LYS A 120 -16.91 36.71 53.20
C LYS A 120 -16.47 36.32 51.81
N TYR A 121 -16.09 35.08 51.63
CA TYR A 121 -15.79 34.46 50.35
C TYR A 121 -16.89 33.47 50.00
N CYS A 122 -17.41 33.54 48.77
CA CYS A 122 -18.36 32.57 48.24
C CYS A 122 -17.65 31.50 47.45
N ILE A 123 -17.81 30.24 47.82
CA ILE A 123 -17.07 29.13 47.21
C ILE A 123 -17.64 28.77 45.83
N GLU A 124 -18.95 28.85 45.67
CA GLU A 124 -19.65 28.53 44.43
C GLU A 124 -19.48 29.64 43.39
N CYS A 125 -19.30 30.88 43.84
CA CYS A 125 -19.03 32.01 42.94
C CYS A 125 -17.55 32.33 42.78
N VAL A 126 -16.68 31.77 43.63
CA VAL A 126 -15.24 32.05 43.66
C VAL A 126 -14.97 33.55 43.81
N GLU A 127 -15.74 34.23 44.67
CA GLU A 127 -15.79 35.69 44.73
C GLU A 127 -15.75 36.21 46.17
N PHE A 128 -15.02 37.30 46.37
CA PHE A 128 -14.90 38.01 47.64
C PHE A 128 -16.04 39.04 47.78
N LEU A 129 -16.78 38.97 48.89
CA LEU A 129 -18.00 39.75 49.12
C LEU A 129 -17.93 40.55 50.43
N CYS A 130 -18.25 41.84 50.36
CA CYS A 130 -18.54 42.67 51.53
C CYS A 130 -19.93 42.35 52.11
N ASP A 131 -20.22 42.81 53.33
CA ASP A 131 -21.50 42.57 54.01
C ASP A 131 -22.74 42.98 53.20
N LYS A 132 -22.63 44.04 52.38
CA LYS A 132 -23.73 44.50 51.52
C LYS A 132 -23.96 43.51 50.37
N CYS A 133 -22.89 43.09 49.70
CA CYS A 133 -22.95 42.14 48.60
C CYS A 133 -23.39 40.76 49.08
N VAL A 134 -22.97 40.31 50.26
CA VAL A 134 -23.45 39.07 50.91
C VAL A 134 -24.97 39.07 51.08
N ARG A 135 -25.57 40.18 51.54
CA ARG A 135 -27.02 40.26 51.73
C ARG A 135 -27.77 40.14 50.41
N GLN A 136 -27.25 40.75 49.35
CA GLN A 136 -27.84 40.63 48.02
C GLN A 136 -27.63 39.24 47.44
N HIS A 137 -26.45 38.66 47.66
CA HIS A 137 -26.11 37.29 47.29
C HIS A 137 -27.06 36.27 47.92
N ARG A 138 -27.46 36.45 49.19
CA ARG A 138 -28.45 35.58 49.83
C ARG A 138 -29.90 35.81 49.38
N ARG A 139 -30.20 36.96 48.76
CA ARG A 139 -31.55 37.31 48.30
C ARG A 139 -31.84 36.81 46.89
N LEU A 140 -30.81 36.69 46.06
CA LEU A 140 -30.93 36.17 44.71
C LEU A 140 -31.26 34.67 44.74
N LYS A 141 -32.31 34.28 44.02
CA LYS A 141 -32.81 32.90 43.99
C LYS A 141 -31.72 31.89 43.60
N GLY A 142 -30.79 32.28 42.72
CA GLY A 142 -29.71 31.42 42.24
C GLY A 142 -28.52 31.27 43.20
N THR A 143 -28.37 32.14 44.19
CA THR A 143 -27.18 32.19 45.06
C THR A 143 -27.52 32.13 46.56
N LYS A 144 -28.79 31.92 46.89
CA LYS A 144 -29.31 31.87 48.27
C LYS A 144 -28.74 30.71 49.09
N SER A 145 -28.45 29.58 48.43
CA SER A 145 -27.89 28.36 49.03
C SER A 145 -26.37 28.29 48.99
N HIS A 146 -25.69 29.32 48.45
CA HIS A 146 -24.23 29.33 48.36
C HIS A 146 -23.59 29.46 49.74
N ILE A 147 -22.49 28.76 49.93
CA ILE A 147 -21.72 28.72 51.18
C ILE A 147 -20.78 29.94 51.21
N LEU A 148 -20.84 30.67 52.33
CA LEU A 148 -20.06 31.89 52.54
C LEU A 148 -19.17 31.74 53.78
N ILE A 149 -17.86 31.85 53.61
CA ILE A 149 -16.84 31.66 54.66
C ILE A 149 -16.19 33.01 54.99
N GLN A 150 -15.77 33.28 56.24
CA GLN A 150 -14.98 34.49 56.54
C GLN A 150 -13.50 34.30 56.12
N PRO A 151 -12.84 35.31 55.53
CA PRO A 151 -11.41 35.25 55.18
C PRO A 151 -10.49 34.94 56.37
N ASP A 152 -10.83 35.40 57.59
CA ASP A 152 -10.03 35.14 58.81
C ASP A 152 -10.21 33.70 59.34
N GLU A 153 -11.36 33.08 59.07
CA GLU A 153 -11.62 31.65 59.34
C GLU A 153 -10.87 30.76 58.33
N MET A 154 -10.44 31.31 57.19
CA MET A 154 -9.62 30.64 56.18
C MET A 154 -8.18 30.41 56.65
N LYS A 155 -7.68 31.25 57.59
CA LYS A 155 -6.31 31.15 58.16
C LYS A 155 -6.22 30.30 59.43
N SER A 156 -7.33 30.14 60.15
CA SER A 156 -7.36 29.49 61.47
C SER A 156 -8.08 28.15 61.49
N ASN A 157 -8.82 27.79 60.42
CA ASN A 157 -9.38 26.45 60.24
C ASN A 157 -8.65 25.67 59.14
N THR A 158 -7.49 25.12 59.49
CA THR A 158 -7.05 23.81 58.95
C THR A 158 -7.97 22.65 59.41
N GLN A 159 -9.11 22.96 60.06
CA GLN A 159 -10.21 22.05 60.41
C GLN A 159 -11.42 22.15 59.47
N PHE A 160 -11.26 22.67 58.25
CA PHE A 160 -12.08 22.22 57.12
C PHE A 160 -11.35 21.17 56.27
N ALA A 161 -10.37 20.48 56.86
CA ALA A 161 -10.09 19.10 56.50
C ALA A 161 -11.39 18.31 56.73
N PHE A 162 -12.13 18.10 55.64
CA PHE A 162 -13.40 17.39 55.60
C PHE A 162 -14.54 18.06 56.37
N ASP A 163 -15.66 18.36 55.70
CA ASP A 163 -16.91 17.90 56.32
C ASP A 163 -16.99 16.40 56.00
N GLN A 164 -16.37 15.60 56.87
CA GLN A 164 -16.28 14.15 56.73
C GLN A 164 -17.69 13.54 56.71
N SER A 165 -18.69 14.31 57.11
CA SER A 165 -20.10 13.98 57.17
C SER A 165 -20.75 13.64 55.82
N ASP A 166 -20.32 14.18 54.67
CA ASP A 166 -21.02 13.91 53.39
C ASP A 166 -20.70 12.52 52.79
N LEU A 167 -19.59 11.90 53.23
CA LEU A 167 -19.22 10.52 52.89
C LEU A 167 -19.34 9.57 54.10
N GLN A 168 -19.28 10.12 55.32
CA GLN A 168 -19.58 9.35 56.51
C GLN A 168 -21.07 9.14 56.68
N MET A 169 -21.96 10.00 56.19
CA MET A 169 -23.39 9.89 56.45
C MET A 169 -24.17 9.44 55.21
N CYS A 170 -25.13 8.55 55.40
CA CYS A 170 -25.91 8.00 54.31
C CYS A 170 -26.78 9.07 53.66
N CYS A 171 -26.70 9.18 52.33
CA CYS A 171 -27.49 10.14 51.55
C CYS A 171 -29.01 9.96 51.68
N LYS A 172 -29.48 8.75 52.04
CA LYS A 172 -30.90 8.44 52.27
C LYS A 172 -31.29 8.47 53.75
N HIS A 173 -30.32 8.32 54.66
CA HIS A 173 -30.55 8.26 56.10
C HIS A 173 -29.67 9.30 56.81
N PRO A 174 -30.18 10.54 56.96
CA PRO A 174 -29.48 11.59 57.71
C PRO A 174 -29.20 11.09 59.13
N ASN A 175 -28.03 11.37 59.69
CA ASN A 175 -27.58 10.90 61.01
C ASN A 175 -27.17 9.42 61.12
N LYS A 176 -26.95 8.70 60.01
CA LYS A 176 -26.41 7.32 60.02
C LYS A 176 -25.15 7.15 59.20
N GLU A 177 -24.17 6.47 59.78
CA GLU A 177 -22.87 6.30 59.15
C GLU A 177 -22.87 5.25 58.02
N VAL A 178 -22.12 5.54 56.96
CA VAL A 178 -21.81 4.67 55.84
C VAL A 178 -20.71 3.72 56.27
N GLU A 179 -21.09 2.47 56.49
CA GLU A 179 -20.20 1.43 57.02
C GLU A 179 -19.91 0.35 55.97
N PHE A 180 -20.66 0.35 54.86
CA PHE A 180 -20.65 -0.76 53.90
C PHE A 180 -20.63 -0.29 52.44
N LEU A 181 -20.09 -1.13 51.56
CA LEU A 181 -20.16 -1.00 50.11
C LEU A 181 -20.93 -2.19 49.55
N CYS A 182 -22.06 -1.95 48.90
CA CYS A 182 -22.71 -2.96 48.08
C CYS A 182 -22.03 -2.97 46.70
N LYS A 183 -21.44 -4.10 46.31
CA LYS A 183 -20.83 -4.25 44.98
C LYS A 183 -21.86 -4.49 43.88
N ASP A 184 -22.96 -5.15 44.21
CA ASP A 184 -24.02 -5.44 43.24
C ASP A 184 -24.62 -4.14 42.67
N ASP A 185 -24.73 -3.10 43.50
CA ASP A 185 -25.22 -1.76 43.11
C ASP A 185 -24.12 -0.70 43.01
N ASN A 186 -22.86 -1.08 43.29
CA ASN A 186 -21.68 -0.21 43.36
C ASN A 186 -21.91 1.08 44.17
N SER A 187 -22.59 0.96 45.31
CA SER A 187 -23.04 2.07 46.14
C SER A 187 -22.60 1.95 47.61
N LEU A 188 -22.34 3.08 48.23
CA LEU A 188 -22.02 3.20 49.66
C LEU A 188 -23.30 3.19 50.50
N CYS A 189 -23.36 2.34 51.53
CA CYS A 189 -24.58 2.01 52.27
C CYS A 189 -24.36 2.10 53.80
N CYS A 190 -25.38 2.52 54.54
CA CYS A 190 -25.43 2.35 56.00
C CYS A 190 -26.12 1.05 56.40
N SER A 191 -26.07 0.72 57.69
CA SER A 191 -26.75 -0.45 58.27
C SER A 191 -28.26 -0.51 57.97
N ILE A 192 -28.91 0.65 57.76
CA ILE A 192 -30.33 0.71 57.38
C ILE A 192 -30.53 0.39 55.89
N CYS A 193 -29.69 0.92 54.99
CA CYS A 193 -29.76 0.62 53.56
C CYS A 193 -29.63 -0.88 53.26
N ILE A 194 -28.75 -1.59 53.99
CA ILE A 194 -28.61 -3.04 53.83
C ILE A 194 -29.88 -3.79 54.22
N ALA A 195 -30.50 -3.39 55.33
CA ALA A 195 -31.67 -4.08 55.86
C ALA A 195 -32.91 -3.95 54.96
N TYR A 196 -33.05 -2.81 54.26
CA TYR A 196 -34.28 -2.48 53.51
C TYR A 196 -34.10 -2.50 51.99
N GLU A 197 -33.02 -1.92 51.46
CA GLU A 197 -32.86 -1.72 50.00
C GLU A 197 -31.96 -2.78 49.37
N HIS A 198 -30.87 -3.15 50.03
CA HIS A 198 -29.90 -4.14 49.52
C HIS A 198 -30.09 -5.54 50.13
N LYS A 199 -31.31 -5.86 50.58
CA LYS A 199 -31.64 -7.11 51.29
C LYS A 199 -31.40 -8.38 50.46
N ILE A 200 -31.50 -8.24 49.14
CA ILE A 200 -31.29 -9.30 48.13
C ILE A 200 -29.88 -9.27 47.54
N CYS A 201 -29.09 -8.24 47.82
CA CYS A 201 -27.73 -8.13 47.34
C CYS A 201 -26.83 -9.06 48.16
N THR A 202 -25.90 -9.73 47.49
CA THR A 202 -25.09 -10.81 48.05
C THR A 202 -23.66 -10.40 48.35
N ASP A 203 -23.12 -9.40 47.66
CA ASP A 203 -21.72 -8.97 47.82
C ASP A 203 -21.64 -7.60 48.53
N ILE A 204 -21.69 -7.63 49.86
CA ILE A 204 -21.62 -6.46 50.75
C ILE A 204 -20.29 -6.47 51.50
N ILE A 205 -19.50 -5.41 51.33
CA ILE A 205 -18.18 -5.23 51.94
C ILE A 205 -18.27 -4.25 53.11
N ASP A 206 -17.78 -4.66 54.27
CA ASP A 206 -17.54 -3.79 55.43
C ASP A 206 -16.32 -2.88 55.17
N LEU A 207 -16.56 -1.58 55.09
CA LEU A 207 -15.55 -0.58 54.76
C LEU A 207 -14.55 -0.41 55.90
N ASN A 208 -14.99 -0.52 57.16
CA ASN A 208 -14.14 -0.33 58.34
C ASN A 208 -13.02 -1.39 58.45
N LYS A 209 -13.20 -2.56 57.80
CA LYS A 209 -12.19 -3.64 57.74
C LYS A 209 -11.31 -3.62 56.49
N THR A 210 -11.65 -2.82 55.47
CA THR A 210 -11.06 -2.94 54.12
C THR A 210 -10.41 -1.68 53.56
N VAL A 211 -10.43 -0.54 54.28
CA VAL A 211 -9.87 0.76 53.84
C VAL A 211 -8.40 0.67 53.38
N GLY A 212 -7.59 -0.20 54.00
CA GLY A 212 -6.17 -0.38 53.65
C GLY A 212 -5.91 -1.16 52.35
N ILE A 213 -6.83 -2.05 51.95
CA ILE A 213 -6.63 -2.99 50.82
C ILE A 213 -6.85 -2.29 49.48
N LYS A 214 -7.86 -1.41 49.37
CA LYS A 214 -8.22 -0.79 48.08
C LYS A 214 -7.32 0.37 47.64
N LYS A 215 -6.50 0.93 48.53
CA LYS A 215 -5.50 1.96 48.15
C LYS A 215 -4.38 1.34 47.30
N ALA A 216 -4.00 0.09 47.59
CA ALA A 216 -3.04 -0.67 46.80
C ALA A 216 -3.59 -0.98 45.40
N ASP A 217 -4.86 -1.41 45.28
CA ASP A 217 -5.51 -1.69 43.99
C ASP A 217 -5.60 -0.46 43.08
N VAL A 218 -5.84 0.73 43.66
CA VAL A 218 -5.83 2.01 42.92
C VAL A 218 -4.41 2.36 42.48
N GLN A 219 -3.39 2.12 43.31
CA GLN A 219 -1.98 2.31 42.93
C GLN A 219 -1.53 1.34 41.83
N GLU A 220 -1.99 0.09 41.85
CA GLU A 220 -1.77 -0.89 40.79
C GLU A 220 -2.44 -0.44 39.48
N SER A 221 -3.71 -0.03 39.55
CA SER A 221 -4.46 0.49 38.40
C SER A 221 -3.80 1.75 37.80
N LEU A 222 -3.25 2.64 38.63
CA LEU A 222 -2.43 3.78 38.19
C LEU A 222 -1.17 3.34 37.46
N GLY A 223 -0.51 2.27 37.94
CA GLY A 223 0.62 1.65 37.27
C GLY A 223 0.26 1.12 35.88
N THR A 224 -0.85 0.38 35.78
CA THR A 224 -1.36 -0.14 34.50
C THR A 224 -1.73 0.98 33.53
N LEU A 225 -2.44 2.01 33.98
CA LEU A 225 -2.80 3.17 33.14
C LEU A 225 -1.56 3.93 32.67
N SER A 226 -0.55 4.08 33.52
CA SER A 226 0.73 4.71 33.15
C SER A 226 1.47 3.89 32.09
N GLN A 227 1.43 2.55 32.19
CA GLN A 227 2.02 1.66 31.21
C GLN A 227 1.29 1.72 29.86
N LEU A 228 -0.04 1.77 29.86
CA LEU A 228 -0.84 1.98 28.64
C LEU A 228 -0.53 3.32 27.97
N LEU A 229 -0.32 4.39 28.76
CA LEU A 229 0.08 5.70 28.25
C LEU A 229 1.42 5.62 27.51
N ILE A 230 2.42 4.96 28.10
CA ILE A 230 3.75 4.77 27.49
C ILE A 230 3.62 3.97 26.17
N GLN A 231 2.79 2.92 26.15
CA GLN A 231 2.54 2.14 24.94
C GLN A 231 1.91 2.99 23.83
N ILE A 232 0.88 3.78 24.13
CA ILE A 232 0.25 4.67 23.15
C ILE A 232 1.25 5.73 22.65
N GLN A 233 2.03 6.34 23.54
CA GLN A 233 3.05 7.31 23.16
C GLN A 233 4.12 6.70 22.23
N ALA A 234 4.54 5.45 22.49
CA ALA A 234 5.44 4.72 21.61
C ALA A 234 4.80 4.45 20.24
N MET A 235 3.55 3.97 20.20
CA MET A 235 2.81 3.74 18.95
C MET A 235 2.65 5.02 18.12
N VAL A 236 2.35 6.15 18.75
CA VAL A 236 2.26 7.45 18.07
C VAL A 236 3.60 7.84 17.45
N LYS A 237 4.72 7.65 18.16
CA LYS A 237 6.06 7.90 17.61
C LYS A 237 6.37 6.98 16.43
N THR A 238 6.08 5.69 16.54
CA THR A 238 6.27 4.71 15.46
C THR A 238 5.44 5.04 14.23
N ASN A 239 4.16 5.43 14.41
CA ASN A 239 3.30 5.80 13.28
C ASN A 239 3.74 7.10 12.61
N LYS A 240 4.26 8.08 13.36
CA LYS A 240 4.88 9.28 12.77
C LYS A 240 6.09 8.92 11.89
N TYR A 241 6.96 8.02 12.37
CA TYR A 241 8.08 7.54 11.56
C TYR A 241 7.62 6.81 10.29
N ARG A 242 6.59 5.96 10.39
CA ARG A 242 5.99 5.27 9.22
C ARG A 242 5.42 6.27 8.21
N HIS A 243 4.72 7.31 8.68
CA HIS A 243 4.22 8.39 7.83
C HIS A 243 5.35 9.07 7.06
N ASP A 244 6.43 9.47 7.75
CA ASP A 244 7.56 10.15 7.11
C ASP A 244 8.27 9.25 6.09
N MET A 245 8.34 7.93 6.36
CA MET A 245 8.89 6.96 5.42
C MET A 245 8.06 6.87 4.13
N VAL A 246 6.73 6.83 4.24
CA VAL A 246 5.82 6.81 3.08
C VAL A 246 5.93 8.10 2.27
N GLU A 247 6.03 9.26 2.93
CA GLU A 247 6.17 10.53 2.22
C GLU A 247 7.51 10.61 1.48
N ASN A 248 8.60 10.08 2.06
CA ASN A 248 9.90 9.97 1.39
C ASN A 248 9.85 9.02 0.17
N GLN A 249 9.19 7.87 0.29
CA GLN A 249 9.00 6.93 -0.82
C GLN A 249 8.22 7.56 -1.97
N LYS A 250 7.14 8.31 -1.66
CA LYS A 250 6.37 9.06 -2.65
C LYS A 250 7.24 10.07 -3.41
N GLN A 251 8.12 10.79 -2.71
CA GLN A 251 9.06 11.72 -3.35
C GLN A 251 10.04 10.99 -4.28
N GLU A 252 10.57 9.85 -3.84
CA GLU A 252 11.50 9.03 -4.64
C GLU A 252 10.82 8.50 -5.92
N ILE A 253 9.58 7.98 -5.81
CA ILE A 253 8.79 7.53 -6.96
C ILE A 253 8.54 8.69 -7.92
N SER A 254 8.16 9.86 -7.41
CA SER A 254 7.95 11.05 -8.24
C SER A 254 9.21 11.49 -8.97
N GLN A 255 10.38 11.39 -8.34
CA GLN A 255 11.66 11.70 -8.97
C GLN A 255 12.03 10.67 -10.04
N LYS A 256 11.84 9.38 -9.78
CA LYS A 256 12.06 8.30 -10.77
C LYS A 256 11.14 8.47 -11.98
N MET A 257 9.86 8.80 -11.77
CA MET A 257 8.92 9.10 -12.86
C MET A 257 9.36 10.30 -13.69
N LYS A 258 9.85 11.38 -13.04
CA LYS A 258 10.36 12.55 -13.76
C LYS A 258 11.59 12.20 -14.61
N SER A 259 12.56 11.48 -14.03
CA SER A 259 13.75 11.01 -14.76
C SER A 259 13.39 10.11 -15.95
N LEU A 260 12.42 9.21 -15.77
CA LEU A 260 11.93 8.36 -16.86
C LEU A 260 11.29 9.19 -17.98
N ARG A 261 10.45 10.17 -17.64
CA ARG A 261 9.85 11.11 -18.60
C ARG A 261 10.93 11.86 -19.37
N ASP A 262 11.92 12.40 -18.69
CA ASP A 262 13.01 13.16 -19.32
C ASP A 262 13.80 12.26 -20.29
N ARG A 263 14.08 11.00 -19.91
CA ARG A 263 14.73 10.02 -20.79
C ARG A 263 13.90 9.66 -22.02
N ILE A 264 12.57 9.53 -21.87
CA ILE A 264 11.65 9.26 -22.98
C ILE A 264 11.65 10.45 -23.93
N ASN A 265 11.55 11.68 -23.42
CA ASN A 265 11.57 12.89 -24.23
C ASN A 265 12.87 13.00 -25.04
N VAL A 266 14.03 12.79 -24.43
CA VAL A 266 15.32 12.79 -25.15
C VAL A 266 15.34 11.76 -26.28
N LYS A 267 14.81 10.55 -26.04
CA LYS A 267 14.71 9.54 -27.11
C LYS A 267 13.72 9.94 -28.20
N MET A 268 12.63 10.61 -27.85
CA MET A 268 11.63 11.11 -28.80
C MET A 268 12.24 12.20 -29.68
N ASP A 269 12.99 13.14 -29.10
CA ASP A 269 13.68 14.20 -29.84
C ASP A 269 14.70 13.62 -30.84
N VAL A 270 15.45 12.59 -30.42
CA VAL A 270 16.38 11.87 -31.30
C VAL A 270 15.64 11.15 -32.43
N PHE A 271 14.50 10.53 -32.13
CA PHE A 271 13.68 9.86 -33.14
C PHE A 271 13.09 10.84 -34.14
N GLU A 272 12.52 11.96 -33.68
CA GLU A 272 12.01 13.03 -34.53
C GLU A 272 13.08 13.53 -35.50
N LYS A 273 14.28 13.80 -34.97
CA LYS A 273 15.41 14.24 -35.78
C LYS A 273 15.82 13.19 -36.82
N LEU A 274 15.90 11.92 -36.43
CA LEU A 274 16.26 10.82 -37.35
C LEU A 274 15.23 10.66 -38.49
N VAL A 275 13.94 10.75 -38.18
CA VAL A 275 12.87 10.67 -39.19
C VAL A 275 12.92 11.87 -40.12
N SER A 276 13.13 13.08 -39.58
CA SER A 276 13.29 14.31 -40.36
C SER A 276 14.50 14.24 -41.30
N ASP A 277 15.65 13.78 -40.81
CA ASP A 277 16.89 13.65 -41.59
C ASP A 277 16.72 12.61 -42.73
N LYS A 278 16.10 11.46 -42.45
CA LYS A 278 15.80 10.45 -43.49
C LYS A 278 14.81 10.96 -44.53
N SER A 279 13.77 11.69 -44.10
CA SER A 279 12.79 12.31 -44.99
C SER A 279 13.45 13.35 -45.90
N MET A 280 14.30 14.22 -45.33
CA MET A 280 15.06 15.20 -46.10
C MET A 280 16.03 14.55 -47.09
N ALA A 281 16.72 13.47 -46.70
CA ALA A 281 17.60 12.73 -47.62
C ALA A 281 16.84 12.15 -48.81
N ALA A 282 15.71 11.46 -48.58
CA ALA A 282 14.86 10.92 -49.63
C ALA A 282 14.27 12.00 -50.54
N LYS A 283 13.88 13.15 -49.97
CA LYS A 283 13.47 14.34 -50.73
C LYS A 283 14.59 14.87 -51.60
N ASN A 284 15.80 15.00 -51.07
CA ASN A 284 16.92 15.52 -51.85
C ASN A 284 17.29 14.61 -53.01
N GLU A 285 17.27 13.28 -52.81
CA GLU A 285 17.53 12.31 -53.87
C GLU A 285 16.48 12.37 -55.00
N THR A 286 15.20 12.43 -54.64
CA THR A 286 14.11 12.56 -55.61
C THR A 286 14.17 13.89 -56.36
N VAL A 287 14.42 15.00 -55.67
CA VAL A 287 14.62 16.33 -56.28
C VAL A 287 15.80 16.31 -57.26
N MET A 288 16.93 15.69 -56.89
CA MET A 288 18.10 15.58 -57.79
C MET A 288 17.80 14.76 -59.04
N SER A 289 17.01 13.69 -58.93
CA SER A 289 16.55 12.91 -60.08
C SER A 289 15.68 13.76 -61.04
N ILE A 290 14.74 14.52 -60.49
CA ILE A 290 13.87 15.43 -61.27
C ILE A 290 14.69 16.52 -61.95
N LEU A 291 15.65 17.14 -61.26
CA LEU A 291 16.52 18.16 -61.85
C LEU A 291 17.36 17.61 -63.01
N ASN A 292 17.87 16.38 -62.89
CA ASN A 292 18.58 15.71 -63.98
C ASN A 292 17.67 15.45 -65.19
N GLN A 293 16.41 15.06 -64.95
CA GLN A 293 15.43 14.88 -66.02
C GLN A 293 15.11 16.20 -66.73
N ILE A 294 14.91 17.29 -65.99
CA ILE A 294 14.70 18.64 -66.54
C ILE A 294 15.89 19.04 -67.42
N SER A 295 17.12 18.83 -66.96
CA SER A 295 18.33 19.16 -67.73
C SER A 295 18.44 18.39 -69.06
N ARG A 296 18.08 17.10 -69.07
CA ARG A 296 18.02 16.30 -70.30
C ARG A 296 16.96 16.80 -71.27
N LEU A 297 15.75 17.09 -70.77
CA LEU A 297 14.66 17.64 -71.57
C LEU A 297 15.02 19.02 -72.16
N GLN A 298 15.71 19.87 -71.40
CA GLN A 298 16.24 21.14 -71.88
C GLN A 298 17.28 20.95 -72.99
N SER A 299 18.15 19.94 -72.88
CA SER A 299 19.14 19.60 -73.90
C SER A 299 18.48 19.12 -75.20
N HIS A 300 17.46 18.25 -75.09
CA HIS A 300 16.67 17.81 -76.25
C HIS A 300 15.93 18.98 -76.91
N LYS A 301 15.33 19.87 -76.11
CA LYS A 301 14.68 21.09 -76.60
C LYS A 301 15.64 21.95 -77.43
N ALA A 302 16.83 22.24 -76.91
CA ALA A 302 17.82 23.07 -77.61
C ALA A 302 18.29 22.44 -78.94
N ALA A 303 18.44 21.10 -78.97
CA ALA A 303 18.80 20.37 -80.18
C ALA A 303 17.71 20.44 -81.26
N ILE A 304 16.44 20.30 -80.85
CA ILE A 304 15.27 20.43 -81.74
C ILE A 304 15.15 21.86 -82.27
N GLU A 305 15.26 22.88 -81.41
CA GLU A 305 15.23 24.30 -81.81
C GLU A 305 16.34 24.63 -82.84
N SER A 306 17.55 24.13 -82.62
CA SER A 306 18.67 24.30 -83.56
C SER A 306 18.40 23.63 -84.91
N SER A 307 17.79 22.44 -84.89
CA SER A 307 17.43 21.70 -86.10
C SER A 307 16.32 22.41 -86.89
N ILE A 308 15.30 22.94 -86.20
CA ILE A 308 14.24 23.76 -86.81
C ILE A 308 14.86 24.99 -87.50
N PHE A 309 15.73 25.73 -86.79
CA PHE A 309 16.38 26.92 -87.34
C PHE A 309 17.18 26.62 -88.62
N LEU A 310 17.95 25.52 -88.62
CA LEU A 310 18.70 25.09 -89.80
C LEU A 310 17.77 24.76 -90.97
N LEU A 311 16.68 24.04 -90.74
CA LEU A 311 15.72 23.66 -91.79
C LEU A 311 14.98 24.87 -92.35
N GLU A 312 14.55 25.81 -91.50
CA GLU A 312 13.95 27.07 -91.96
C GLU A 312 14.91 27.85 -92.85
N THR A 313 16.19 27.91 -92.49
CA THR A 313 17.23 28.59 -93.27
C THR A 313 17.46 27.92 -94.61
N ILE A 314 17.52 26.59 -94.65
CA ILE A 314 17.64 25.80 -95.90
C ILE A 314 16.39 25.97 -96.77
N CYS A 315 15.19 26.04 -96.18
CA CYS A 315 13.95 26.26 -96.95
C CYS A 315 13.88 27.67 -97.56
N ARG A 316 14.39 28.71 -96.88
CA ARG A 316 14.40 30.08 -97.39
C ARG A 316 15.48 30.33 -98.44
N ASN A 317 16.69 29.79 -98.22
CA ASN A 317 17.89 30.19 -98.95
C ASN A 317 18.60 29.04 -99.70
N GLY A 318 18.16 27.79 -99.52
CA GLY A 318 18.81 26.60 -100.08
C GLY A 318 18.41 26.31 -101.53
N ASN A 319 19.28 25.61 -102.26
CA ASN A 319 18.96 25.06 -103.58
C ASN A 319 18.24 23.69 -103.45
N GLU A 320 17.62 23.21 -104.52
CA GLU A 320 16.85 21.94 -104.52
C GLU A 320 17.64 20.75 -103.96
N LYS A 321 18.95 20.68 -104.24
CA LYS A 321 19.81 19.60 -103.73
C LYS A 321 19.99 19.68 -102.21
N HIS A 322 20.17 20.87 -101.64
CA HIS A 322 20.26 21.07 -100.19
C HIS A 322 18.96 20.68 -99.48
N VAL A 323 17.80 21.01 -100.07
CA VAL A 323 16.48 20.66 -99.52
C VAL A 323 16.27 19.14 -99.50
N ILE A 324 16.65 18.44 -100.57
CA ILE A 324 16.53 16.97 -100.64
C ILE A 324 17.41 16.30 -99.59
N ILE A 325 18.67 16.71 -99.45
CA ILE A 325 19.60 16.13 -98.46
C ILE A 325 19.10 16.39 -97.03
N ALA A 326 18.60 17.60 -96.75
CA ALA A 326 18.05 17.95 -95.44
C ALA A 326 16.80 17.13 -95.09
N ASN A 327 15.90 16.91 -96.06
CA ASN A 327 14.68 16.12 -95.89
C ASN A 327 14.99 14.63 -95.55
N TYR A 328 16.01 14.05 -96.16
CA TYR A 328 16.43 12.69 -95.80
C TYR A 328 17.03 12.62 -94.39
N LYS A 329 17.91 13.56 -94.02
CA LYS A 329 18.55 13.55 -92.69
C LYS A 329 17.60 13.86 -91.54
N ILE A 330 16.60 14.72 -91.74
CA ILE A 330 15.70 15.12 -90.66
C ILE A 330 14.71 14.02 -90.29
N LYS A 331 14.29 13.16 -91.23
CA LYS A 331 13.37 12.05 -90.94
C LYS A 331 13.94 11.11 -89.89
N ASP A 332 15.21 10.72 -90.03
CA ASP A 332 15.91 9.87 -89.07
C ASP A 332 16.06 10.57 -87.70
N GLN A 333 16.33 11.89 -87.71
CA GLN A 333 16.46 12.67 -86.46
C GLN A 333 15.11 12.86 -85.74
N ILE A 334 14.01 13.06 -86.46
CA ILE A 334 12.66 13.16 -85.87
C ILE A 334 12.29 11.85 -85.19
N GLU A 335 12.58 10.70 -85.81
CA GLU A 335 12.32 9.40 -85.21
C GLU A 335 13.16 9.20 -83.93
N HIS A 336 14.42 9.62 -83.95
CA HIS A 336 15.29 9.61 -82.78
C HIS A 336 14.75 10.49 -81.64
N TYR A 337 14.40 11.75 -81.92
CA TYR A 337 13.84 12.66 -80.91
C TYR A 337 12.50 12.17 -80.36
N SER A 338 11.63 11.64 -81.23
CA SER A 338 10.33 11.10 -80.81
C SER A 338 10.49 9.91 -79.87
N LYS A 339 11.46 9.02 -80.13
CA LYS A 339 11.78 7.90 -79.24
C LYS A 339 12.33 8.39 -77.90
N SER A 340 13.30 9.30 -77.91
CA SER A 340 13.90 9.82 -76.67
C SER A 340 12.92 10.62 -75.80
N ILE A 341 11.95 11.32 -76.39
CA ILE A 341 10.90 12.02 -75.63
C ILE A 341 9.93 11.02 -74.99
N LYS A 342 9.47 10.01 -75.73
CA LYS A 342 8.61 8.95 -75.19
C LYS A 342 9.28 8.18 -74.05
N ASP A 343 10.58 7.93 -74.16
CA ASP A 343 11.37 7.29 -73.11
C ASP A 343 11.42 8.15 -71.83
N GLU A 344 11.45 9.47 -71.94
CA GLU A 344 11.41 10.36 -70.77
C GLU A 344 9.99 10.57 -70.21
N GLU A 345 8.96 10.58 -71.06
CA GLU A 345 7.55 10.60 -70.62
C GLU A 345 7.18 9.35 -69.82
N SER A 346 7.66 8.17 -70.24
CA SER A 346 7.43 6.91 -69.52
C SER A 346 8.09 6.85 -68.13
N LYS A 347 9.03 7.75 -67.84
CA LYS A 347 9.76 7.83 -66.56
C LYS A 347 9.20 8.88 -65.60
N SER A 348 8.13 9.59 -65.94
CA SER A 348 7.54 10.60 -65.04
C SER A 348 6.94 9.92 -63.80
N VAL A 349 7.52 10.16 -62.63
CA VAL A 349 7.05 9.60 -61.35
C VAL A 349 6.28 10.68 -60.57
N THR A 350 5.06 10.37 -60.13
CA THR A 350 4.37 11.12 -59.07
C THR A 350 4.86 10.61 -57.72
N VAL A 351 5.52 11.47 -56.93
CA VAL A 351 5.99 11.11 -55.58
C VAL A 351 4.99 11.62 -54.55
N ASP A 352 4.34 10.70 -53.82
CA ASP A 352 3.47 10.99 -52.67
C ASP A 352 4.19 10.49 -51.40
N MET A 353 4.63 11.41 -50.54
CA MET A 353 5.30 11.08 -49.28
C MET A 353 4.28 11.01 -48.16
N LYS A 354 3.91 9.79 -47.76
CA LYS A 354 3.03 9.54 -46.61
C LYS A 354 3.86 9.05 -45.43
N PHE A 355 3.63 9.68 -44.27
CA PHE A 355 4.13 9.20 -42.99
C PHE A 355 2.96 8.57 -42.23
N ASP A 356 2.97 7.25 -42.15
CA ASP A 356 2.00 6.49 -41.36
C ASP A 356 2.69 5.99 -40.10
N LEU A 357 2.14 6.34 -38.94
CA LEU A 357 2.54 5.72 -37.68
C LEU A 357 2.10 4.26 -37.68
N ASP A 358 2.96 3.38 -37.19
CA ASP A 358 2.60 1.99 -36.97
C ASP A 358 1.39 1.94 -36.03
N LYS A 359 0.30 1.31 -36.49
CA LYS A 359 -0.97 1.23 -35.76
C LYS A 359 -0.79 0.56 -34.39
N ASP A 360 0.20 -0.32 -34.25
CA ASP A 360 0.53 -0.95 -32.98
C ASP A 360 1.31 -0.03 -32.03
N PHE A 361 2.14 0.88 -32.56
CA PHE A 361 2.82 1.90 -31.76
C PHE A 361 1.83 2.94 -31.24
N ASP A 362 0.92 3.39 -32.09
CA ASP A 362 -0.13 4.37 -31.74
C ASP A 362 -1.10 3.78 -30.69
N ARG A 363 -1.47 2.50 -30.85
CA ARG A 363 -2.29 1.77 -29.88
C ARG A 363 -1.57 1.57 -28.54
N LYS A 364 -0.27 1.23 -28.53
CA LYS A 364 0.53 1.09 -27.31
C LYS A 364 0.74 2.42 -26.58
N LEU A 365 0.90 3.51 -27.31
CA LEU A 365 1.01 4.86 -26.75
C LEU A 365 -0.33 5.30 -26.13
N LEU A 366 -1.45 5.05 -26.80
CA LEU A 366 -2.80 5.39 -26.30
C LEU A 366 -3.24 4.50 -25.14
N MET A 367 -2.86 3.21 -25.11
CA MET A 367 -3.16 2.31 -23.99
C MET A 367 -2.37 2.63 -22.71
N SER A 368 -1.38 3.52 -22.76
CA SER A 368 -0.76 4.08 -21.55
C SER A 368 -1.73 4.91 -20.71
N SER A 369 -2.86 5.36 -21.26
CA SER A 369 -3.96 5.96 -20.50
C SER A 369 -4.65 4.99 -19.53
N ASN A 370 -4.44 3.67 -19.67
CA ASN A 370 -4.88 2.66 -18.70
C ASN A 370 -3.88 2.43 -17.56
N LEU A 371 -2.78 3.21 -17.47
CA LEU A 371 -1.98 3.31 -16.25
C LEU A 371 -2.71 4.07 -15.13
N SER A 372 -3.88 4.64 -15.43
CA SER A 372 -4.85 5.14 -14.44
C SER A 372 -5.96 4.14 -14.15
N HIS A 373 -5.65 2.84 -14.06
CA HIS A 373 -6.27 2.14 -12.94
C HIS A 373 -5.79 2.88 -11.70
N GLU A 374 -6.75 3.46 -11.00
CA GLU A 374 -6.58 4.01 -9.67
C GLU A 374 -5.46 3.23 -8.99
N TYR A 375 -4.38 3.92 -8.62
CA TYR A 375 -3.64 3.49 -7.44
C TYR A 375 -4.68 3.59 -6.33
N ALA A 376 -5.54 2.57 -6.23
CA ALA A 376 -6.27 2.27 -5.04
C ALA A 376 -5.17 2.28 -4.00
N ILE A 377 -5.27 3.26 -3.11
CA ILE A 377 -4.63 3.17 -1.82
C ILE A 377 -5.31 1.95 -1.21
N GLU A 378 -4.79 0.76 -1.54
CA GLU A 378 -4.99 -0.39 -0.71
C GLU A 378 -4.35 0.03 0.60
N ASP A 379 -5.24 0.25 1.55
CA ASP A 379 -4.92 0.42 2.95
C ASP A 379 -3.72 -0.48 3.25
N PHE A 380 -2.63 0.08 3.80
CA PHE A 380 -1.66 -0.72 4.58
C PHE A 380 -2.33 -1.13 5.91
N GLY A 381 -3.56 -1.61 5.79
CA GLY A 381 -4.32 -2.32 6.77
C GLY A 381 -3.67 -3.68 6.97
N LEU A 382 -3.77 -4.12 8.21
CA LEU A 382 -3.57 -5.48 8.67
C LEU A 382 -3.95 -6.52 7.60
N PRO A 383 -3.23 -7.66 7.53
CA PRO A 383 -3.32 -8.66 6.46
C PRO A 383 -4.75 -8.82 5.95
N GLY A 384 -4.98 -8.31 4.74
CA GLY A 384 -6.27 -8.36 4.07
C GLY A 384 -6.78 -9.79 4.03
N LYS A 385 -8.10 -9.96 4.19
CA LYS A 385 -8.74 -11.27 4.02
C LYS A 385 -8.27 -11.87 2.68
N PRO A 386 -7.91 -13.16 2.64
CA PRO A 386 -7.44 -13.79 1.42
C PRO A 386 -8.51 -13.66 0.32
N LYS A 387 -8.13 -13.08 -0.84
CA LYS A 387 -8.98 -12.90 -2.03
C LYS A 387 -9.56 -14.25 -2.45
N ASP A 388 -10.87 -14.34 -2.67
CA ASP A 388 -11.51 -15.56 -3.17
C ASP A 388 -11.09 -15.81 -4.63
N PHE A 389 -11.22 -17.05 -5.11
CA PHE A 389 -10.81 -17.44 -6.45
C PHE A 389 -11.79 -18.39 -7.12
N GLU A 390 -11.86 -18.31 -8.45
CA GLU A 390 -12.51 -19.29 -9.31
C GLU A 390 -11.44 -20.21 -9.94
N ILE A 391 -11.70 -21.53 -9.93
CA ILE A 391 -10.79 -22.54 -10.49
C ILE A 391 -11.40 -23.14 -11.76
N SER A 392 -10.73 -22.92 -12.88
CA SER A 392 -11.13 -23.47 -14.18
C SER A 392 -10.05 -24.36 -14.79
N SER A 393 -10.48 -25.30 -15.63
CA SER A 393 -9.58 -26.11 -16.46
C SER A 393 -9.72 -25.60 -17.88
N PRO A 394 -8.78 -24.80 -18.39
CA PRO A 394 -8.90 -24.18 -19.70
C PRO A 394 -8.90 -25.24 -20.80
N THR A 395 -9.70 -25.01 -21.85
CA THR A 395 -9.64 -25.81 -23.07
C THR A 395 -8.40 -25.40 -23.85
N ILE A 396 -7.44 -26.33 -24.00
CA ILE A 396 -6.22 -26.09 -24.75
C ILE A 396 -6.47 -26.43 -26.21
N ASP A 397 -6.42 -25.43 -27.09
CA ASP A 397 -6.59 -25.62 -28.52
C ASP A 397 -5.22 -25.83 -29.19
N HIS A 398 -5.01 -27.04 -29.70
CA HIS A 398 -3.77 -27.43 -30.38
C HIS A 398 -3.89 -27.22 -31.89
N ALA A 399 -2.84 -26.66 -32.50
CA ALA A 399 -2.77 -26.53 -33.95
C ALA A 399 -2.92 -27.89 -34.67
N SER A 400 -3.55 -27.86 -35.86
CA SER A 400 -3.79 -29.04 -36.69
C SER A 400 -2.50 -29.81 -36.97
N GLY A 401 -2.43 -31.08 -36.53
CA GLY A 401 -1.26 -31.96 -36.70
C GLY A 401 -0.53 -32.36 -35.42
N TYR A 402 -0.99 -31.89 -34.25
CA TYR A 402 -0.48 -32.35 -32.94
C TYR A 402 -0.84 -33.83 -32.69
N SER A 403 0.07 -34.61 -32.11
CA SER A 403 -0.15 -36.05 -31.89
C SER A 403 -1.35 -36.31 -30.98
N SER A 404 -2.02 -37.45 -31.19
CA SER A 404 -3.30 -37.83 -30.54
C SER A 404 -3.22 -38.09 -29.02
N SER A 405 -2.05 -37.93 -28.40
CA SER A 405 -1.90 -38.07 -26.94
C SER A 405 -2.10 -36.72 -26.25
N THR A 406 -2.90 -36.70 -25.19
CA THR A 406 -3.08 -35.54 -24.32
C THR A 406 -1.71 -35.03 -23.85
N PRO A 407 -1.37 -33.74 -24.06
CA PRO A 407 -0.07 -33.20 -23.66
C PRO A 407 0.09 -33.28 -22.14
N ARG A 408 1.32 -33.47 -21.68
CA ARG A 408 1.68 -33.42 -20.26
C ARG A 408 2.66 -32.30 -20.05
N TYR A 409 2.19 -31.20 -19.49
CA TYR A 409 3.01 -30.06 -19.14
C TYR A 409 3.65 -30.25 -17.77
N THR A 410 4.90 -29.78 -17.61
CA THR A 410 5.64 -29.87 -16.34
C THR A 410 6.26 -28.54 -15.88
N SER A 411 6.21 -27.49 -16.70
CA SER A 411 6.62 -26.14 -16.31
C SER A 411 5.84 -25.09 -17.09
N VAL A 412 5.66 -23.92 -16.47
CA VAL A 412 4.95 -22.77 -17.03
C VAL A 412 5.67 -21.47 -16.70
N CYS A 413 5.65 -20.52 -17.63
CA CYS A 413 5.96 -19.12 -17.34
C CYS A 413 5.09 -18.18 -18.18
N HIS A 414 4.81 -17.00 -17.62
CA HIS A 414 4.25 -15.88 -18.37
C HIS A 414 5.36 -15.00 -18.95
N LEU A 415 5.14 -14.50 -20.17
CA LEU A 415 5.96 -13.49 -20.82
C LEU A 415 5.51 -12.10 -20.41
N SER A 416 6.38 -11.11 -20.64
CA SER A 416 6.12 -9.70 -20.36
C SER A 416 4.93 -9.09 -21.13
N ASP A 417 4.39 -9.78 -22.14
CA ASP A 417 3.24 -9.35 -22.92
C ASP A 417 1.94 -10.11 -22.60
N GLY A 418 1.94 -10.98 -21.57
CA GLY A 418 0.78 -11.75 -21.13
C GLY A 418 0.68 -13.16 -21.72
N ARG A 419 1.35 -13.40 -22.87
CA ARG A 419 1.46 -14.75 -23.45
C ARG A 419 2.17 -15.70 -22.49
N ARG A 420 1.99 -17.00 -22.68
CA ARG A 420 2.55 -18.01 -21.77
C ARG A 420 3.24 -19.13 -22.52
N VAL A 421 4.30 -19.65 -21.93
CA VAL A 421 5.04 -20.80 -22.45
C VAL A 421 4.88 -21.96 -21.49
N LEU A 422 4.42 -23.10 -22.00
CA LEU A 422 4.33 -24.34 -21.25
C LEU A 422 5.30 -25.37 -21.86
N PHE A 423 5.94 -26.16 -21.01
CA PHE A 423 6.82 -27.24 -21.46
C PHE A 423 6.10 -28.59 -21.51
N ASN A 424 5.93 -29.16 -22.69
CA ASN A 424 5.34 -30.49 -22.87
C ASN A 424 6.43 -31.58 -22.79
N CYS A 425 6.38 -32.39 -21.73
CA CYS A 425 7.37 -33.44 -21.50
C CYS A 425 7.20 -34.66 -22.41
N ASN A 426 6.03 -34.86 -23.03
CA ASN A 426 5.82 -36.00 -23.94
C ASN A 426 6.62 -35.84 -25.24
N ASN A 427 6.69 -34.61 -25.75
CA ASN A 427 7.30 -34.31 -27.05
C ASN A 427 8.61 -33.49 -26.93
N PHE A 428 9.01 -33.12 -25.71
CA PHE A 428 10.12 -32.20 -25.43
C PHE A 428 9.97 -30.84 -26.13
N THR A 429 8.74 -30.30 -26.15
CA THR A 429 8.43 -29.02 -26.79
C THR A 429 8.14 -27.92 -25.79
N CYS A 430 8.58 -26.71 -26.12
CA CYS A 430 8.07 -25.47 -25.53
C CYS A 430 6.92 -24.99 -26.42
N ASP A 431 5.72 -24.94 -25.86
CA ASP A 431 4.50 -24.55 -26.55
C ASP A 431 4.13 -23.12 -26.09
N LEU A 432 3.98 -22.19 -27.04
CA LEU A 432 3.59 -20.81 -26.81
C LEU A 432 2.08 -20.66 -27.00
N PHE A 433 1.41 -20.05 -26.03
CA PHE A 433 -0.02 -19.80 -26.03
C PHE A 433 -0.34 -18.30 -25.87
N ASP A 434 -1.48 -17.91 -26.41
CA ASP A 434 -2.10 -16.62 -26.12
C ASP A 434 -2.79 -16.60 -24.74
N ASP A 435 -3.47 -15.49 -24.43
CA ASP A 435 -4.24 -15.29 -23.20
C ASP A 435 -5.42 -16.28 -23.02
N PHE A 436 -5.85 -16.95 -24.08
CA PHE A 436 -7.03 -17.81 -24.10
C PHE A 436 -6.68 -19.30 -24.21
N PHE A 437 -5.39 -19.67 -24.12
CA PHE A 437 -4.90 -21.04 -24.32
C PHE A 437 -5.04 -21.56 -25.76
N HIS A 438 -5.08 -20.67 -26.76
CA HIS A 438 -4.86 -21.05 -28.15
C HIS A 438 -3.35 -21.14 -28.43
N MET A 439 -2.92 -22.28 -28.97
CA MET A 439 -1.51 -22.52 -29.28
C MET A 439 -1.09 -21.68 -30.50
N LEU A 440 -0.11 -20.80 -30.32
CA LEU A 440 0.43 -19.93 -31.36
C LEU A 440 1.53 -20.63 -32.17
N THR A 441 2.44 -21.30 -31.47
CA THR A 441 3.60 -21.99 -32.06
C THR A 441 4.26 -22.90 -31.03
N CYS A 442 5.10 -23.82 -31.47
CA CYS A 442 5.87 -24.69 -30.58
C CYS A 442 7.29 -24.85 -31.09
N VAL A 443 8.22 -25.20 -30.20
CA VAL A 443 9.58 -25.58 -30.59
C VAL A 443 10.07 -26.78 -29.83
N ASN A 444 10.66 -27.74 -30.54
CA ASN A 444 11.29 -28.89 -29.91
C ASN A 444 12.70 -28.53 -29.43
N ILE A 445 12.97 -28.74 -28.15
CA ILE A 445 14.29 -28.51 -27.55
C ILE A 445 15.12 -29.81 -27.45
N ASN A 446 14.52 -30.98 -27.73
CA ASN A 446 15.12 -32.32 -27.76
C ASN A 446 15.68 -32.79 -26.40
N TYR A 447 15.19 -32.23 -25.30
CA TYR A 447 15.51 -32.71 -23.96
C TYR A 447 14.44 -32.32 -22.95
N GLU A 448 14.48 -32.96 -21.78
CA GLU A 448 13.58 -32.67 -20.67
C GLU A 448 14.01 -31.40 -19.92
N ALA A 449 13.16 -30.38 -19.96
CA ALA A 449 13.33 -29.16 -19.18
C ALA A 449 12.85 -29.37 -17.73
N HIS A 450 13.59 -28.80 -16.78
CA HIS A 450 13.21 -28.77 -15.36
C HIS A 450 12.37 -27.54 -15.03
N SER A 451 12.79 -26.36 -15.50
CA SER A 451 12.04 -25.12 -15.34
C SER A 451 12.20 -24.21 -16.56
N ILE A 452 11.13 -23.51 -16.91
CA ILE A 452 11.13 -22.41 -17.87
C ILE A 452 10.75 -21.12 -17.13
N ARG A 453 11.51 -20.04 -17.36
CA ARG A 453 11.28 -18.72 -16.74
C ARG A 453 11.54 -17.59 -17.71
N THR A 454 10.82 -16.48 -17.55
CA THR A 454 11.05 -15.27 -18.34
C THR A 454 12.24 -14.48 -17.81
N LEU A 455 13.06 -13.94 -18.71
CA LEU A 455 14.22 -13.09 -18.40
C LEU A 455 13.98 -11.60 -18.70
N GLY A 456 12.74 -11.21 -19.02
CA GLY A 456 12.41 -9.89 -19.56
C GLY A 456 12.55 -9.80 -21.08
N ASP A 457 11.94 -8.79 -21.70
CA ASP A 457 11.95 -8.53 -23.15
C ASP A 457 11.63 -9.75 -24.02
N ASN A 458 10.62 -10.54 -23.61
CA ASN A 458 10.22 -11.79 -24.27
C ASN A 458 11.34 -12.83 -24.45
N HIS A 459 12.34 -12.83 -23.57
CA HIS A 459 13.30 -13.92 -23.48
C HIS A 459 12.84 -14.96 -22.46
N ILE A 460 13.11 -16.23 -22.76
CA ILE A 460 12.94 -17.34 -21.84
C ILE A 460 14.28 -18.03 -21.59
N ALA A 461 14.44 -18.54 -20.38
CA ALA A 461 15.50 -19.42 -19.98
C ALA A 461 14.95 -20.80 -19.64
N ILE A 462 15.67 -21.83 -20.08
CA ILE A 462 15.27 -23.24 -19.96
C ILE A 462 16.42 -23.97 -19.29
N SER A 463 16.19 -24.54 -18.10
CA SER A 463 17.17 -25.40 -17.42
C SER A 463 16.89 -26.88 -17.63
N SER A 464 17.96 -27.68 -17.61
CA SER A 464 17.85 -29.13 -17.44
C SER A 464 18.96 -29.68 -16.55
N TYR A 465 18.58 -30.29 -15.42
CA TYR A 465 19.53 -30.98 -14.55
C TYR A 465 19.98 -32.32 -15.13
N LYS A 466 19.15 -32.98 -15.95
CA LYS A 466 19.48 -34.26 -16.61
C LYS A 466 20.53 -34.05 -17.71
N GLN A 467 20.37 -32.99 -18.50
CA GLN A 467 21.30 -32.64 -19.57
C GLN A 467 22.45 -31.73 -19.12
N LYS A 468 22.42 -31.23 -17.88
CA LYS A 468 23.41 -30.27 -17.33
C LYS A 468 23.58 -29.04 -18.22
N CYS A 469 22.45 -28.47 -18.63
CA CYS A 469 22.43 -27.39 -19.60
C CYS A 469 21.46 -26.26 -19.21
N LEU A 470 21.74 -25.09 -19.76
CA LEU A 470 20.92 -23.90 -19.69
C LEU A 470 20.82 -23.31 -21.10
N GLU A 471 19.60 -22.98 -21.53
CA GLU A 471 19.33 -22.47 -22.87
C GLU A 471 18.48 -21.20 -22.81
N LEU A 472 18.92 -20.16 -23.52
CA LEU A 472 18.19 -18.91 -23.68
C LEU A 472 17.56 -18.83 -25.05
N ARG A 473 16.29 -18.46 -25.13
CA ARG A 473 15.57 -18.23 -26.40
C ARG A 473 14.81 -16.92 -26.35
N LYS A 474 14.85 -16.18 -27.46
CA LYS A 474 14.00 -15.01 -27.67
C LYS A 474 12.69 -15.42 -28.33
N ILE A 475 11.61 -14.76 -27.95
CA ILE A 475 10.27 -14.98 -28.48
C ILE A 475 9.77 -13.67 -29.09
N THR A 476 9.55 -13.66 -30.40
CA THR A 476 8.83 -12.59 -31.08
C THR A 476 7.44 -13.12 -31.40
N ASP A 477 7.19 -13.53 -32.64
CA ASP A 477 5.99 -14.29 -33.04
C ASP A 477 6.27 -15.80 -33.09
N LYS A 478 7.55 -16.17 -33.14
CA LYS A 478 8.05 -17.54 -33.13
C LYS A 478 9.24 -17.65 -32.18
N PHE A 479 9.59 -18.88 -31.81
CA PHE A 479 10.82 -19.16 -31.09
C PHE A 479 12.03 -18.92 -32.00
N GLU A 480 12.90 -17.98 -31.64
CA GLU A 480 14.17 -17.78 -32.31
C GLU A 480 15.19 -18.87 -31.92
N THR A 481 16.29 -18.96 -32.66
CA THR A 481 17.39 -19.90 -32.36
C THR A 481 17.95 -19.61 -30.97
N GLY A 482 17.97 -20.63 -30.12
CA GLY A 482 18.46 -20.51 -28.75
C GLY A 482 19.97 -20.58 -28.62
N ARG A 483 20.50 -19.94 -27.58
CA ARG A 483 21.89 -20.13 -27.12
C ARG A 483 21.89 -21.11 -25.96
N LYS A 484 22.51 -22.27 -26.15
CA LYS A 484 22.63 -23.33 -25.14
C LYS A 484 24.06 -23.46 -24.62
N ILE A 485 24.22 -23.53 -23.31
CA ILE A 485 25.47 -23.96 -22.66
C ILE A 485 25.28 -25.34 -22.04
N THR A 486 26.33 -26.15 -22.05
CA THR A 486 26.37 -27.44 -21.35
C THR A 486 27.61 -27.45 -20.48
N THR A 487 27.43 -27.76 -19.19
CA THR A 487 28.52 -27.69 -18.20
C THR A 487 28.55 -28.96 -17.34
N SER A 488 29.49 -29.05 -16.40
CA SER A 488 29.47 -30.09 -15.35
C SER A 488 28.45 -29.80 -14.24
N THR A 489 27.79 -28.64 -14.29
CA THR A 489 26.82 -28.17 -13.29
C THR A 489 25.41 -28.58 -13.70
N LYS A 490 24.63 -29.09 -12.75
CA LYS A 490 23.20 -29.33 -12.93
C LYS A 490 22.42 -28.06 -12.62
N TYR A 491 21.53 -27.65 -13.53
CA TYR A 491 20.67 -26.49 -13.36
C TYR A 491 19.25 -26.93 -13.02
N PHE A 492 18.70 -26.41 -11.92
CA PHE A 492 17.33 -26.65 -11.46
C PHE A 492 16.49 -25.40 -11.71
N GLY A 493 15.71 -24.93 -10.74
CA GLY A 493 14.92 -23.72 -10.88
C GLY A 493 15.76 -22.46 -10.91
N MET A 494 15.26 -21.46 -11.62
CA MET A 494 15.90 -20.16 -11.80
C MET A 494 14.88 -19.04 -11.69
N ASP A 495 15.35 -17.80 -11.63
CA ASP A 495 14.51 -16.63 -11.85
C ASP A 495 15.32 -15.40 -12.25
N TYR A 496 14.66 -14.42 -12.87
CA TYR A 496 15.28 -13.17 -13.29
C TYR A 496 15.38 -12.19 -12.12
N ILE A 497 16.58 -11.59 -11.93
CA ILE A 497 16.82 -10.63 -10.84
C ILE A 497 16.95 -9.18 -11.32
N GLY A 498 16.71 -8.92 -12.61
CA GLY A 498 16.93 -7.61 -13.21
C GLY A 498 18.36 -7.38 -13.70
N SER A 499 18.57 -6.28 -14.42
CA SER A 499 19.90 -5.84 -14.91
C SER A 499 20.67 -6.90 -15.68
N GLU A 500 19.98 -7.66 -16.54
CA GLU A 500 20.55 -8.76 -17.33
C GLU A 500 21.18 -9.89 -16.49
N ARG A 501 20.66 -10.11 -15.28
CA ARG A 501 21.14 -11.19 -14.39
C ARG A 501 20.00 -12.11 -13.98
N PHE A 502 20.34 -13.34 -13.65
CA PHE A 502 19.42 -14.33 -13.10
C PHE A 502 20.07 -15.15 -12.00
N ILE A 503 19.24 -15.68 -11.12
CA ILE A 503 19.65 -16.58 -10.04
C ILE A 503 19.18 -17.99 -10.35
N CYS A 504 19.99 -18.99 -10.05
CA CYS A 504 19.68 -20.40 -10.30
C CYS A 504 20.07 -21.28 -9.12
N ALA A 505 19.20 -22.20 -8.74
CA ALA A 505 19.58 -23.36 -7.94
C ALA A 505 20.40 -24.30 -8.82
N THR A 506 21.60 -24.64 -8.35
CA THR A 506 22.55 -25.44 -9.09
C THR A 506 23.18 -26.50 -8.19
N PHE A 507 23.61 -27.61 -8.80
CA PHE A 507 24.41 -28.63 -8.12
C PHE A 507 25.69 -28.85 -8.91
N TYR A 508 26.82 -28.55 -8.28
CA TYR A 508 28.13 -28.69 -8.91
C TYR A 508 28.67 -30.09 -8.66
N ASP A 509 28.61 -30.95 -9.68
CA ASP A 509 28.96 -32.37 -9.57
C ASP A 509 30.39 -32.61 -9.01
N PRO A 510 31.45 -31.88 -9.43
CA PRO A 510 32.81 -32.17 -8.97
C PRO A 510 33.02 -32.01 -7.46
N ALA A 511 32.41 -30.99 -6.84
CA ALA A 511 32.51 -30.77 -5.39
C ALA A 511 31.31 -31.33 -4.61
N ARG A 512 30.31 -31.89 -5.32
CA ARG A 512 29.06 -32.43 -4.77
C ARG A 512 28.31 -31.45 -3.86
N GLU A 513 28.27 -30.19 -4.26
CA GLU A 513 27.68 -29.12 -3.45
C GLU A 513 26.52 -28.42 -4.16
N TRP A 514 25.54 -28.02 -3.35
CA TRP A 514 24.41 -27.18 -3.79
C TRP A 514 24.80 -25.72 -3.72
N ARG A 515 24.42 -24.96 -4.74
CA ARG A 515 24.77 -23.54 -4.90
C ARG A 515 23.55 -22.75 -5.36
N LEU A 516 23.39 -21.55 -4.81
CA LEU A 516 22.63 -20.49 -5.47
C LEU A 516 23.62 -19.67 -6.29
N THR A 517 23.52 -19.79 -7.61
CA THR A 517 24.45 -19.19 -8.57
C THR A 517 23.77 -18.02 -9.27
N THR A 518 24.42 -16.85 -9.25
CA THR A 518 24.02 -15.67 -10.01
C THR A 518 24.80 -15.64 -11.32
N MET A 519 24.10 -15.45 -12.43
CA MET A 519 24.64 -15.46 -13.78
C MET A 519 24.20 -14.24 -14.58
N ASP A 520 24.92 -13.91 -15.65
CA ASP A 520 24.53 -12.91 -16.66
C ASP A 520 23.82 -13.55 -17.87
N THR A 521 23.15 -12.74 -18.71
CA THR A 521 22.54 -13.18 -19.99
C THR A 521 23.55 -13.76 -20.98
N SER A 522 24.85 -13.54 -20.77
CA SER A 522 25.92 -14.18 -21.53
C SER A 522 26.23 -15.60 -21.05
N LEU A 523 25.49 -16.10 -20.05
CA LEU A 523 25.59 -17.42 -19.45
C LEU A 523 26.90 -17.65 -18.69
N ASN A 524 27.46 -16.58 -18.12
CA ASN A 524 28.63 -16.63 -17.26
C ASN A 524 28.23 -16.63 -15.77
N ASP A 525 28.90 -17.46 -14.98
CA ASP A 525 28.78 -17.45 -13.52
C ASP A 525 29.43 -16.17 -12.95
N LEU A 526 28.62 -15.28 -12.38
CA LEU A 526 29.09 -14.05 -11.74
C LEU A 526 29.51 -14.28 -10.29
N SER A 527 28.70 -15.03 -9.55
CA SER A 527 28.96 -15.38 -8.15
C SER A 527 28.09 -16.56 -7.72
N TYR A 528 28.46 -17.23 -6.63
CA TYR A 528 27.62 -18.25 -6.02
C TYR A 528 27.80 -18.28 -4.51
N ILE A 529 26.78 -18.78 -3.81
CA ILE A 529 26.83 -19.10 -2.37
C ILE A 529 26.44 -20.57 -2.16
N THR A 530 27.11 -21.24 -1.22
CA THR A 530 26.87 -22.65 -0.86
C THR A 530 26.06 -22.82 0.44
N ALA A 531 26.02 -21.76 1.24
CA ALA A 531 25.21 -21.66 2.45
C ALA A 531 24.73 -20.22 2.66
N ASP A 532 23.67 -20.07 3.45
CA ASP A 532 23.22 -18.76 3.94
C ASP A 532 24.15 -18.23 5.05
N ARG A 533 23.95 -16.98 5.48
CA ARG A 533 24.79 -16.36 6.53
C ARG A 533 24.63 -16.99 7.92
N SER A 534 23.63 -17.85 8.12
CA SER A 534 23.50 -18.67 9.32
C SER A 534 24.25 -20.01 9.22
N GLY A 535 24.90 -20.28 8.08
CA GLY A 535 25.64 -21.51 7.82
C GLY A 535 24.78 -22.67 7.30
N ARG A 536 23.51 -22.43 6.95
CA ARG A 536 22.63 -23.48 6.40
C ARG A 536 22.89 -23.68 4.93
N THR A 537 23.17 -24.93 4.54
CA THR A 537 23.44 -25.33 3.15
C THR A 537 22.14 -25.43 2.34
N PHE A 538 22.24 -25.20 1.02
CA PHE A 538 21.07 -25.24 0.10
C PHE A 538 20.72 -26.66 -0.36
N GLU A 539 20.83 -27.65 0.53
CA GLU A 539 20.63 -29.04 0.16
C GLU A 539 19.23 -29.27 -0.41
N GLY A 540 19.20 -29.87 -1.60
CA GLY A 540 17.95 -30.19 -2.29
C GLY A 540 17.20 -28.98 -2.84
N ALA A 541 17.88 -27.87 -3.17
CA ALA A 541 17.22 -26.74 -3.79
C ALA A 541 16.59 -27.09 -5.16
N VAL A 542 15.27 -26.96 -5.31
CA VAL A 542 14.56 -27.33 -6.57
C VAL A 542 14.12 -26.11 -7.36
N TYR A 543 13.47 -25.15 -6.70
CA TYR A 543 12.99 -23.93 -7.33
C TYR A 543 13.49 -22.70 -6.59
N VAL A 544 13.67 -21.64 -7.36
CA VAL A 544 14.07 -20.32 -6.87
C VAL A 544 13.12 -19.31 -7.49
N LYS A 545 12.71 -18.31 -6.70
CA LYS A 545 11.99 -17.12 -7.13
C LYS A 545 12.65 -15.91 -6.53
N TYR A 546 12.75 -14.84 -7.31
CA TYR A 546 13.16 -13.54 -6.84
C TYR A 546 11.97 -12.58 -6.87
N ASP A 547 11.68 -11.99 -5.72
CA ASP A 547 10.74 -10.89 -5.63
C ASP A 547 11.50 -9.56 -5.72
N ASN A 548 11.27 -8.83 -6.82
CA ASN A 548 11.84 -7.52 -7.07
C ASN A 548 11.38 -6.47 -6.05
N VAL A 549 10.17 -6.61 -5.49
CA VAL A 549 9.59 -5.61 -4.56
C VAL A 549 10.28 -5.68 -3.21
N SER A 550 10.37 -6.88 -2.62
CA SER A 550 11.03 -7.07 -1.32
C SER A 550 12.54 -7.34 -1.40
N SER A 551 13.09 -7.44 -2.62
CA SER A 551 14.47 -7.85 -2.89
C SER A 551 14.83 -9.17 -2.21
N THR A 552 13.90 -10.14 -2.25
CA THR A 552 13.99 -11.42 -1.53
C THR A 552 14.09 -12.58 -2.51
N VAL A 553 14.96 -13.52 -2.20
CA VAL A 553 15.05 -14.84 -2.84
C VAL A 553 14.28 -15.85 -2.00
N TYR A 554 13.34 -16.54 -2.64
CA TYR A 554 12.64 -17.68 -2.09
C TYR A 554 13.16 -18.96 -2.74
N GLN A 555 13.56 -19.93 -1.93
CA GLN A 555 14.11 -21.18 -2.41
C GLN A 555 13.39 -22.37 -1.75
N SER A 556 12.81 -23.25 -2.57
CA SER A 556 12.19 -24.50 -2.10
C SER A 556 13.21 -25.64 -2.05
N SER A 557 13.16 -26.44 -0.98
CA SER A 557 13.95 -27.66 -0.85
C SER A 557 13.09 -28.90 -0.70
N TRP A 558 13.30 -29.87 -1.58
CA TRP A 558 12.66 -31.18 -1.47
C TRP A 558 13.24 -32.04 -0.36
N LYS A 559 14.49 -31.79 0.04
CA LYS A 559 15.19 -32.59 1.05
C LYS A 559 14.79 -32.18 2.46
N THR A 560 14.66 -30.88 2.71
CA THR A 560 14.30 -30.35 4.02
C THR A 560 12.81 -30.07 4.17
N ASN A 561 12.02 -30.27 3.10
CA ASN A 561 10.59 -29.97 3.05
C ASN A 561 10.28 -28.52 3.49
N ALA A 562 11.11 -27.58 3.05
CA ALA A 562 11.02 -26.20 3.50
C ALA A 562 11.15 -25.20 2.34
N VAL A 563 10.65 -23.99 2.59
CA VAL A 563 10.96 -22.81 1.79
C VAL A 563 11.76 -21.85 2.64
N TYR A 564 12.89 -21.42 2.10
CA TYR A 564 13.80 -20.47 2.73
C TYR A 564 13.63 -19.11 2.07
N SER A 565 13.45 -18.09 2.90
CA SER A 565 13.41 -16.68 2.49
C SER A 565 14.71 -16.01 2.91
N MET A 566 15.40 -15.39 1.96
CA MET A 566 16.70 -14.76 2.18
C MET A 566 16.94 -13.60 1.23
N SER A 567 17.82 -12.67 1.58
CA SER A 567 18.35 -11.68 0.64
C SER A 567 19.30 -12.34 -0.37
N ILE A 568 19.57 -11.67 -1.49
CA ILE A 568 20.49 -12.19 -2.53
C ILE A 568 21.91 -12.47 -2.03
N ASP A 569 22.33 -11.79 -0.95
CA ASP A 569 23.61 -11.98 -0.28
C ASP A 569 23.63 -13.14 0.75
N GLY A 570 22.55 -13.92 0.78
CA GLY A 570 22.38 -15.06 1.68
C GLY A 570 21.95 -14.67 3.10
N THR A 571 21.54 -13.42 3.37
CA THR A 571 21.03 -13.05 4.71
C THR A 571 19.63 -13.66 4.93
N PRO A 572 19.43 -14.57 5.90
CA PRO A 572 18.14 -15.22 6.10
C PRO A 572 17.09 -14.25 6.66
N LYS A 573 15.84 -14.36 6.18
CA LYS A 573 14.69 -13.60 6.68
C LYS A 573 13.75 -14.49 7.50
N PHE A 574 13.22 -15.55 6.89
CA PHE A 574 12.39 -16.55 7.58
C PHE A 574 12.48 -17.93 6.91
N THR A 575 11.87 -18.93 7.53
CA THR A 575 11.81 -20.31 7.01
C THR A 575 10.43 -20.90 7.31
N TYR A 576 9.85 -21.57 6.32
CA TYR A 576 8.58 -22.26 6.45
C TYR A 576 8.76 -23.75 6.16
N THR A 577 8.30 -24.63 7.07
CA THR A 577 8.63 -26.07 7.07
C THR A 577 7.43 -27.00 6.95
N ASP A 578 6.20 -26.48 7.02
CA ASP A 578 4.99 -27.32 6.97
C ASP A 578 4.60 -27.67 5.53
N LEU A 579 5.55 -28.21 4.77
CA LEU A 579 5.40 -28.60 3.37
C LEU A 579 5.74 -30.09 3.20
N SER A 580 5.35 -30.69 2.07
CA SER A 580 5.88 -31.99 1.65
C SER A 580 6.22 -31.96 0.17
N PHE A 581 7.50 -32.21 -0.12
CA PHE A 581 8.07 -32.15 -1.47
C PHE A 581 7.72 -30.83 -2.20
N PRO A 582 8.10 -29.66 -1.65
CA PRO A 582 7.77 -28.38 -2.25
C PRO A 582 8.47 -28.24 -3.61
N ARG A 583 7.70 -27.87 -4.63
CA ARG A 583 8.17 -27.71 -6.01
C ARG A 583 8.10 -26.24 -6.42
N GLY A 584 7.35 -25.93 -7.46
CA GLY A 584 7.20 -24.58 -7.98
C GLY A 584 6.67 -23.63 -6.92
N LEU A 585 7.15 -22.40 -7.01
CA LEU A 585 6.70 -21.31 -6.18
C LEU A 585 6.75 -20.02 -6.99
N ASP A 586 5.82 -19.12 -6.71
CA ASP A 586 5.74 -17.81 -7.33
C ASP A 586 5.10 -16.81 -6.36
N VAL A 587 5.24 -15.53 -6.65
CA VAL A 587 4.74 -14.44 -5.81
C VAL A 587 3.65 -13.66 -6.54
N ASP A 588 2.63 -13.24 -5.81
CA ASP A 588 1.65 -12.30 -6.34
C ASP A 588 2.18 -10.86 -6.28
N ARG A 589 1.36 -9.90 -6.72
CA ARG A 589 1.69 -8.47 -6.75
C ARG A 589 1.78 -7.83 -5.37
N ASP A 590 1.08 -8.42 -4.41
CA ASP A 590 1.04 -8.00 -3.01
C ASP A 590 2.24 -8.59 -2.24
N GLY A 591 3.02 -9.44 -2.91
CA GLY A 591 4.19 -10.14 -2.39
C GLY A 591 3.86 -11.45 -1.67
N ASN A 592 2.61 -11.89 -1.60
CA ASN A 592 2.30 -13.20 -1.00
C ASN A 592 2.92 -14.32 -1.82
N ILE A 593 3.39 -15.34 -1.11
CA ILE A 593 4.17 -16.42 -1.69
C ILE A 593 3.25 -17.63 -1.82
N TYR A 594 3.17 -18.20 -3.01
CA TYR A 594 2.37 -19.38 -3.31
C TYR A 594 3.29 -20.54 -3.62
N ILE A 595 3.18 -21.62 -2.85
CA ILE A 595 4.10 -22.76 -2.93
C ILE A 595 3.32 -24.04 -3.21
N CYS A 596 3.69 -24.73 -4.29
CA CYS A 596 3.16 -26.03 -4.64
C CYS A 596 3.72 -27.11 -3.70
N ALA A 597 2.91 -27.58 -2.75
CA ALA A 597 3.24 -28.73 -1.91
C ALA A 597 2.78 -30.01 -2.61
N ASN A 598 3.67 -30.58 -3.42
CA ASN A 598 3.31 -31.62 -4.38
C ASN A 598 2.67 -32.84 -3.72
N ASN A 599 3.26 -33.37 -2.66
CA ASN A 599 2.76 -34.58 -1.98
C ASN A 599 1.50 -34.32 -1.14
N LEU A 600 1.20 -33.05 -0.83
CA LEU A 600 0.01 -32.66 -0.09
C LEU A 600 -1.18 -32.35 -1.00
N HIS A 601 -0.99 -32.34 -2.33
CA HIS A 601 -2.01 -32.00 -3.32
C HIS A 601 -2.68 -30.64 -3.04
N ASN A 602 -1.89 -29.65 -2.61
CA ASN A 602 -2.39 -28.32 -2.25
C ASN A 602 -1.32 -27.24 -2.50
N ILE A 603 -1.72 -25.98 -2.35
CA ILE A 603 -0.84 -24.81 -2.45
C ILE A 603 -0.90 -24.05 -1.13
N HIS A 604 0.26 -23.73 -0.58
CA HIS A 604 0.37 -22.94 0.65
C HIS A 604 0.59 -21.48 0.26
N GLN A 605 -0.27 -20.59 0.77
CA GLN A 605 -0.11 -19.14 0.63
C GLN A 605 0.52 -18.59 1.91
N LEU A 606 1.67 -17.92 1.80
CA LEU A 606 2.40 -17.32 2.90
C LEU A 606 2.49 -15.80 2.75
N SER A 607 2.55 -15.09 3.88
CA SER A 607 2.86 -13.66 3.89
C SER A 607 4.34 -13.42 3.58
N SER A 608 4.66 -12.46 2.72
CA SER A 608 6.05 -12.03 2.46
C SER A 608 6.73 -11.39 3.66
N THR A 609 5.97 -10.78 4.57
CA THR A 609 6.55 -9.96 5.64
C THR A 609 7.13 -10.80 6.78
N ASP A 610 6.42 -11.87 7.15
CA ASP A 610 6.77 -12.70 8.30
C ASP A 610 6.76 -14.21 8.01
N GLY A 611 6.44 -14.62 6.78
CA GLY A 611 6.43 -16.03 6.39
C GLY A 611 5.31 -16.85 7.00
N LYS A 612 4.33 -16.22 7.66
CA LYS A 612 3.21 -16.95 8.26
C LYS A 612 2.26 -17.48 7.20
N LEU A 613 1.70 -18.64 7.49
CA LEU A 613 0.65 -19.26 6.68
C LEU A 613 -0.61 -18.38 6.68
N VAL A 614 -1.01 -17.92 5.50
CA VAL A 614 -2.26 -17.18 5.28
C VAL A 614 -3.41 -18.16 5.09
N ARG A 615 -3.25 -19.11 4.15
CA ARG A 615 -4.21 -20.20 3.90
C ARG A 615 -3.58 -21.36 3.14
N ILE A 616 -4.30 -22.48 3.14
CA ILE A 616 -4.02 -23.64 2.29
C ILE A 616 -5.11 -23.71 1.22
N ILE A 617 -4.70 -23.67 -0.05
CA ILE A 617 -5.57 -23.79 -1.22
C ILE A 617 -5.60 -25.26 -1.61
N SER A 618 -6.78 -25.87 -1.52
CA SER A 618 -7.01 -27.26 -1.88
C SER A 618 -8.24 -27.37 -2.79
N ASP A 619 -8.14 -28.20 -3.81
CA ASP A 619 -9.21 -28.48 -4.77
C ASP A 619 -9.07 -29.92 -5.27
N VAL A 620 -10.17 -30.56 -5.66
CA VAL A 620 -10.16 -31.94 -6.18
C VAL A 620 -9.29 -32.07 -7.44
N LYS A 621 -9.18 -31.00 -8.23
CA LYS A 621 -8.38 -30.93 -9.45
C LYS A 621 -6.88 -30.72 -9.16
N LEU A 622 -6.52 -30.13 -8.02
CA LEU A 622 -5.14 -29.85 -7.59
C LEU A 622 -4.39 -31.11 -7.16
N ARG A 623 -4.15 -32.05 -8.07
CA ARG A 623 -3.40 -33.28 -7.78
C ARG A 623 -1.93 -33.09 -8.12
N ASN A 624 -1.05 -33.16 -7.11
CA ASN A 624 0.40 -33.10 -7.27
C ASN A 624 0.86 -31.85 -8.02
N PRO A 625 0.60 -30.64 -7.49
CA PRO A 625 1.02 -29.41 -8.15
C PRO A 625 2.55 -29.37 -8.32
N VAL A 626 2.99 -28.99 -9.50
CA VAL A 626 4.37 -29.08 -9.97
C VAL A 626 5.00 -27.70 -10.13
N ASP A 627 4.36 -26.85 -10.90
CA ASP A 627 4.85 -25.50 -11.20
C ASP A 627 3.68 -24.50 -11.14
N ILE A 628 4.01 -23.24 -10.88
CA ILE A 628 3.04 -22.16 -10.74
C ILE A 628 3.62 -20.90 -11.38
N SER A 629 2.77 -20.12 -12.05
CA SER A 629 3.16 -18.82 -12.58
C SER A 629 2.01 -17.82 -12.52
N PHE A 630 2.26 -16.64 -11.94
CA PHE A 630 1.36 -15.50 -11.94
C PHE A 630 1.40 -14.76 -13.27
N HIS A 631 0.24 -14.25 -13.68
CA HIS A 631 0.13 -13.38 -14.84
C HIS A 631 0.71 -11.99 -14.48
N PRO A 632 1.49 -11.34 -15.37
CA PRO A 632 2.12 -10.05 -15.06
C PRO A 632 1.11 -8.91 -14.85
N PHE A 633 -0.02 -8.95 -15.57
CA PHE A 633 -0.99 -7.85 -15.62
C PHE A 633 -2.35 -8.10 -14.96
N ARG A 634 -2.67 -9.35 -14.64
CA ARG A 634 -4.01 -9.76 -14.21
C ARG A 634 -3.88 -10.51 -12.90
N ASP A 635 -4.92 -10.42 -12.09
CA ASP A 635 -5.01 -11.16 -10.83
C ASP A 635 -5.46 -12.60 -11.15
N GLU A 636 -4.57 -13.33 -11.81
CA GLU A 636 -4.73 -14.74 -12.13
C GLU A 636 -3.38 -15.45 -12.13
N PHE A 637 -3.40 -16.75 -11.87
CA PHE A 637 -2.22 -17.60 -11.94
C PHE A 637 -2.54 -18.97 -12.50
N VAL A 638 -1.54 -19.57 -13.14
CA VAL A 638 -1.62 -20.90 -13.74
C VAL A 638 -0.85 -21.88 -12.87
N VAL A 639 -1.44 -23.04 -12.61
CA VAL A 639 -0.82 -24.15 -11.90
C VAL A 639 -0.75 -25.35 -12.84
N ILE A 640 0.43 -25.95 -12.90
CA ILE A 640 0.65 -27.23 -13.58
C ILE A 640 0.55 -28.35 -12.55
N CYS A 641 -0.28 -29.33 -12.83
CA CYS A 641 -0.54 -30.48 -11.96
C CYS A 641 -0.10 -31.78 -12.63
N ASP A 642 0.43 -32.71 -11.85
CA ASP A 642 0.73 -34.05 -12.36
C ASP A 642 -0.53 -34.95 -12.37
N ASN A 643 -1.57 -34.49 -13.08
CA ASN A 643 -2.86 -35.15 -13.19
C ASN A 643 -3.19 -35.41 -14.65
N THR A 644 -3.54 -36.64 -15.00
CA THR A 644 -3.89 -37.04 -16.38
C THR A 644 -5.16 -36.37 -16.89
N ASN A 645 -6.06 -35.93 -16.00
CA ASN A 645 -7.37 -35.39 -16.37
C ASN A 645 -7.43 -33.86 -16.41
N ALA A 646 -6.50 -33.17 -15.73
CA ALA A 646 -6.46 -31.71 -15.63
C ALA A 646 -5.03 -31.24 -15.30
N ASN A 647 -4.15 -31.29 -16.30
CA ASN A 647 -2.74 -30.99 -16.14
C ASN A 647 -2.45 -29.47 -16.03
N VAL A 648 -3.37 -28.61 -16.49
CA VAL A 648 -3.28 -27.14 -16.41
C VAL A 648 -4.54 -26.61 -15.72
N LEU A 649 -4.35 -25.80 -14.69
CA LEU A 649 -5.42 -25.14 -13.95
C LEU A 649 -5.21 -23.64 -13.96
N LEU A 650 -6.28 -22.88 -14.20
CA LEU A 650 -6.29 -21.42 -14.15
C LEU A 650 -7.09 -20.97 -12.92
N PHE A 651 -6.45 -20.16 -12.09
CA PHE A 651 -7.03 -19.53 -10.91
C PHE A 651 -7.22 -18.05 -11.20
N ARG A 652 -8.43 -17.54 -11.04
CA ARG A 652 -8.75 -16.10 -11.17
C ARG A 652 -9.27 -15.59 -9.84
N PHE A 653 -8.72 -14.48 -9.35
CA PHE A 653 -9.26 -13.85 -8.15
C PHE A 653 -10.61 -13.17 -8.45
N ILE A 654 -11.52 -13.18 -7.48
CA ILE A 654 -12.88 -12.63 -7.56
C ILE A 654 -13.00 -11.38 -6.70
#